data_AF-A0A8K0W191-F1
#
_entry.id   AF-A0A8K0W191-F1
#
_cell.length_a   1.000
_cell.length_b   1.000
_cell.length_c   1.000
_cell.angle_alpha   90.00
_cell.angle_beta   90.00
_cell.angle_gamma   90.00
#
_symmetry.space_group_name_H-M   'P 1'
#
loop_
_entity.id
_entity.type
_entity.pdbx_description
1 polymer ?
#
loop_
_entity_poly.entity_id
_entity_poly.type
_entity_poly.pdbx_seq_one_letter_code
_entity_poly.pdbx_strand_id
1 'polypeptide(L)'
;MVFVPPSWVPQLPFDPPDSIPICDFMLDDRYGRHPLGYSHNPFTCGATGKTYSSLDVKERVDFLARGLAKELGFEPNKGSEWDKVIAVFSVNTLDTLPLAWATHRLGGIQSPANAAYSATELEYQLKNSGAKALFTCVPLLEVARVAAKNCGIPENRIYILDVPEKFTGGKAAPKGMKTVDDFINDGKKLDRLEPLNWASGEGAKRTAFLCYSSGTSGLPKGVMISHRNVIANTLQIRTFEKPYRDTIINDLRNQSDYTENVLGLLPMSHIYGLVVICHASVYRGDGVIVLPKFEFEQTLEAIQNYKINSLFLVPPIIILMTKNPKMLAKYDLSSVWSLFTGAAPLGQETAEDLHKLFPSWKIRQGYGLTETCTVVTSSSPTDIWFGSSGSILPGIQCKIVTVEGVEITGYDQPGELLVKGPAVVLGYLNNDKANTETFQDGYMRTGDEAVVRKAPSGNEHVFITDRIKELIKVKGHQVAPAELEAHLLSHPAVNDCAVIPVPDDSAGEVPKAYVVKSPSVGIEESDKAIARDIQKHVEKHKAHYKRLAGGVEFIDEIPKSPSGKILRRLLRDKEKERRRKAGSKLNSAMAVPNPNQANQDVDDIDYHDDDPTLEADEAEEIIEDDGDVPMDSDDEGGEGGQDMQMEIEIQNDSVAHFDGHKDSIFCIAQHPVHQEIIATGGGDDIGYIIDASPAAAVEPSGGAPVEREGLKSLFTLDGHKDSISGITFSQPKGQFIATAGLDGKLRAWQGVPDGKKWKFLAEAQEVEEINWLIPNPSPDHPNVIALGANDGSVWVYQLNTEKGNELQVLQAYYLHTESCTGGTWSADGSLLATISEDSSLYVWDVFGDAASQGLTATPDAQTVVGLNGQDERFRVEGGLYSVGIPPSGAFVAVGGPEGQIRIVGLPRLSLTAPASASTSSGGGGAKNKAGGGKQAGAKGGASSAGQSGQILASLQAGSDNVECISFSSPPLTLMAAGNVDGSITLFDTAHRFAVRRRIEDAHADEDSPQAVVKIDFVKKEGPGGWLLTSVGYDGVLRRWDTRGGTAAAARGLVGEWKGHRGGGEGGGIMGFVQGNGEAVVTAGDDHVALVFKTPL
;
A
#
# COMPACT_ATOMS: atom_id res chain seq x y z
N MET A 1 -23.42 -29.44 10.97
CA MET A 1 -24.80 -29.04 11.31
C MET A 1 -25.09 -27.71 10.61
N VAL A 2 -26.29 -27.52 10.06
CA VAL A 2 -26.72 -26.22 9.52
C VAL A 2 -27.40 -25.44 10.63
N PHE A 3 -26.82 -24.30 11.01
CA PHE A 3 -27.42 -23.35 11.95
C PHE A 3 -28.37 -22.42 11.21
N VAL A 4 -29.54 -22.18 11.79
CA VAL A 4 -30.64 -21.40 11.22
C VAL A 4 -31.12 -20.35 12.24
N PRO A 5 -31.97 -19.39 11.87
CA PRO A 5 -32.47 -18.40 12.80
C PRO A 5 -33.21 -19.08 13.98
N PRO A 6 -32.98 -18.64 15.23
CA PRO A 6 -33.72 -19.16 16.38
C PRO A 6 -35.24 -19.03 16.19
N SER A 7 -36.03 -19.87 16.86
CA SER A 7 -37.49 -19.92 16.69
C SER A 7 -38.22 -18.62 17.05
N TRP A 8 -37.60 -17.73 17.83
CA TRP A 8 -38.16 -16.41 18.14
C TRP A 8 -38.02 -15.41 16.98
N VAL A 9 -37.06 -15.63 16.08
CA VAL A 9 -36.82 -14.78 14.92
C VAL A 9 -37.96 -14.97 13.91
N PRO A 10 -38.70 -13.92 13.53
CA PRO A 10 -39.79 -14.05 12.59
C PRO A 10 -39.31 -14.49 11.21
N GLN A 11 -40.14 -15.24 10.49
CA GLN A 11 -39.89 -15.55 9.09
C GLN A 11 -40.07 -14.31 8.22
N LEU A 12 -39.39 -14.27 7.07
CA LEU A 12 -39.58 -13.21 6.09
C LEU A 12 -41.06 -13.14 5.68
N PRO A 13 -41.63 -11.93 5.57
CA PRO A 13 -43.06 -11.76 5.26
C PRO A 13 -43.42 -12.22 3.84
N PHE A 14 -42.44 -12.22 2.92
CA PHE A 14 -42.53 -12.69 1.55
C PHE A 14 -41.11 -12.90 1.00
N ASP A 15 -40.98 -13.62 -0.12
CA ASP A 15 -39.68 -13.78 -0.81
C ASP A 15 -39.23 -12.44 -1.40
N PRO A 16 -37.99 -11.97 -1.12
CA PRO A 16 -37.49 -10.72 -1.66
C PRO A 16 -37.69 -10.62 -3.19
N PRO A 17 -38.43 -9.60 -3.69
CA PRO A 17 -38.76 -9.51 -5.10
C PRO A 17 -37.51 -9.34 -5.95
N ASP A 18 -37.52 -9.99 -7.12
CA ASP A 18 -36.40 -10.04 -8.05
C ASP A 18 -36.76 -9.57 -9.47
N SER A 19 -37.93 -8.94 -9.63
CA SER A 19 -38.41 -8.36 -10.89
C SER A 19 -38.49 -6.84 -10.83
N ILE A 20 -37.92 -6.20 -9.80
CA ILE A 20 -37.99 -4.75 -9.59
C ILE A 20 -36.64 -4.19 -9.15
N PRO A 21 -36.35 -2.91 -9.47
CA PRO A 21 -35.19 -2.22 -8.93
C PRO A 21 -35.40 -1.83 -7.46
N ILE A 22 -34.29 -1.59 -6.76
CA ILE A 22 -34.30 -1.12 -5.35
C ILE A 22 -35.11 0.17 -5.21
N CYS A 23 -35.06 1.10 -6.17
CA CYS A 23 -35.79 2.36 -6.06
C CYS A 23 -37.31 2.15 -5.96
N ASP A 24 -37.86 1.17 -6.68
CA ASP A 24 -39.29 0.86 -6.63
C ASP A 24 -39.64 0.16 -5.31
N PHE A 25 -38.78 -0.74 -4.84
CA PHE A 25 -38.92 -1.35 -3.52
C PHE A 25 -38.89 -0.33 -2.39
N MET A 26 -38.00 0.67 -2.48
CA MET A 26 -37.80 1.68 -1.46
C MET A 26 -38.83 2.81 -1.52
N LEU A 27 -39.36 3.18 -2.68
CA LEU A 27 -40.20 4.38 -2.86
C LEU A 27 -41.67 4.04 -3.16
N ASP A 28 -42.08 2.80 -2.92
CA ASP A 28 -43.46 2.34 -3.09
C ASP A 28 -43.96 1.58 -1.85
N ASP A 29 -45.12 1.99 -1.34
CA ASP A 29 -45.72 1.41 -0.13
C ASP A 29 -46.19 -0.05 -0.34
N ARG A 30 -46.38 -0.49 -1.59
CA ARG A 30 -46.87 -1.85 -1.92
C ARG A 30 -45.96 -2.97 -1.45
N TYR A 31 -44.67 -2.68 -1.24
CA TYR A 31 -43.69 -3.71 -0.86
C TYR A 31 -43.50 -3.85 0.64
N GLY A 32 -44.34 -3.23 1.49
CA GLY A 32 -44.32 -3.48 2.94
C GLY A 32 -43.32 -2.63 3.73
N ARG A 33 -42.84 -1.54 3.13
CA ARG A 33 -42.17 -0.45 3.86
C ARG A 33 -43.14 0.26 4.78
N HIS A 34 -42.61 1.04 5.73
CA HIS A 34 -43.45 1.98 6.47
C HIS A 34 -43.97 3.07 5.51
N PRO A 35 -45.27 3.44 5.55
CA PRO A 35 -45.85 4.32 4.54
C PRO A 35 -45.13 5.66 4.42
N LEU A 36 -44.87 6.11 3.19
CA LEU A 36 -44.12 7.35 2.92
C LEU A 36 -44.70 8.58 3.62
N GLY A 37 -46.03 8.69 3.70
CA GLY A 37 -46.71 9.84 4.30
C GLY A 37 -46.61 9.93 5.83
N TYR A 38 -46.27 8.83 6.51
CA TYR A 38 -46.08 8.76 7.97
C TYR A 38 -44.62 8.60 8.38
N SER A 39 -43.73 8.37 7.42
CA SER A 39 -42.29 8.25 7.64
C SER A 39 -41.70 9.62 8.01
N HIS A 40 -40.67 9.62 8.86
CA HIS A 40 -39.80 10.77 9.01
C HIS A 40 -39.12 11.13 7.68
N ASN A 41 -38.53 12.32 7.65
CA ASN A 41 -37.73 12.74 6.51
C ASN A 41 -36.53 11.79 6.36
N PRO A 42 -36.36 11.12 5.20
CA PRO A 42 -35.35 10.06 5.04
C PRO A 42 -33.93 10.52 5.38
N PHE A 43 -33.56 11.72 4.96
CA PHE A 43 -32.24 12.29 5.18
C PHE A 43 -32.37 13.76 5.59
N THR A 44 -31.83 14.09 6.76
CA THR A 44 -31.73 15.46 7.30
C THR A 44 -30.27 15.81 7.55
N CYS A 45 -29.79 16.96 7.09
CA CYS A 45 -28.42 17.38 7.32
C CYS A 45 -28.26 17.82 8.77
N GLY A 46 -27.43 17.11 9.56
CA GLY A 46 -27.22 17.43 10.96
C GLY A 46 -26.60 18.81 11.20
N ALA A 47 -25.86 19.34 10.22
CA ALA A 47 -25.21 20.65 10.34
C ALA A 47 -26.11 21.84 9.97
N THR A 48 -27.07 21.67 9.04
CA THR A 48 -27.86 22.79 8.50
C THR A 48 -29.36 22.65 8.71
N GLY A 49 -29.84 21.46 9.08
CA GLY A 49 -31.27 21.14 9.13
C GLY A 49 -31.93 20.99 7.76
N LYS A 50 -31.20 21.13 6.65
CA LYS A 50 -31.73 20.91 5.29
C LYS A 50 -32.26 19.48 5.19
N THR A 51 -33.49 19.33 4.71
CA THR A 51 -34.20 18.04 4.67
C THR A 51 -35.26 18.04 3.58
N TYR A 52 -35.67 16.85 3.16
CA TYR A 52 -36.75 16.61 2.22
C TYR A 52 -37.69 15.53 2.76
N SER A 53 -39.00 15.66 2.53
CA SER A 53 -39.93 14.61 2.93
C SER A 53 -39.75 13.35 2.10
N SER A 54 -40.26 12.22 2.59
CA SER A 54 -40.25 10.96 1.86
C SER A 54 -40.92 11.06 0.48
N LEU A 55 -41.98 11.88 0.37
CA LEU A 55 -42.67 12.16 -0.90
C LEU A 55 -41.83 13.07 -1.81
N ASP A 56 -41.19 14.10 -1.27
CA ASP A 56 -40.27 14.96 -2.04
C ASP A 56 -39.10 14.15 -2.60
N VAL A 57 -38.53 13.25 -1.81
CA VAL A 57 -37.42 12.37 -2.25
C VAL A 57 -37.87 11.48 -3.40
N LYS A 58 -39.08 10.91 -3.36
CA LYS A 58 -39.64 10.12 -4.46
C LYS A 58 -39.72 10.92 -5.77
N GLU A 59 -40.21 12.16 -5.71
CA GLU A 59 -40.26 13.03 -6.88
C GLU A 59 -38.87 13.46 -7.35
N ARG A 60 -37.99 13.83 -6.41
CA ARG A 60 -36.59 14.22 -6.69
C ARG A 60 -35.84 13.11 -7.41
N VAL A 61 -36.00 11.85 -7.01
CA VAL A 61 -35.38 10.67 -7.66
C VAL A 61 -35.84 10.54 -9.11
N ASP A 62 -37.14 10.68 -9.36
CA ASP A 62 -37.69 10.61 -10.71
C ASP A 62 -37.21 11.77 -11.60
N PHE A 63 -37.17 12.99 -11.07
CA PHE A 63 -36.60 14.14 -11.79
C PHE A 63 -35.10 13.97 -12.05
N LEU A 64 -34.35 13.53 -11.05
CA LEU A 64 -32.92 13.27 -11.19
C LEU A 64 -32.65 12.21 -12.26
N ALA A 65 -33.42 11.12 -12.29
CA ALA A 65 -33.31 10.07 -13.31
C ALA A 65 -33.54 10.62 -14.72
N ARG A 66 -34.54 11.49 -14.92
CA ARG A 66 -34.80 12.15 -16.22
C ARG A 66 -33.65 13.06 -16.63
N GLY A 67 -33.10 13.84 -15.68
CA GLY A 67 -31.95 14.70 -15.93
C GLY A 67 -30.72 13.90 -16.36
N LEU A 68 -30.40 12.82 -15.63
CA LEU A 68 -29.31 11.91 -15.94
C LEU A 68 -29.50 11.21 -17.29
N ALA A 69 -30.71 10.74 -17.60
CA ALA A 69 -31.05 10.12 -18.88
C ALA A 69 -30.71 11.02 -20.06
N LYS A 70 -31.14 12.29 -19.99
CA LYS A 70 -30.89 13.28 -21.04
C LYS A 70 -29.40 13.62 -21.17
N GLU A 71 -28.70 13.79 -20.05
CA GLU A 71 -27.30 14.21 -20.04
C GLU A 71 -26.35 13.11 -20.52
N LEU A 72 -26.56 11.88 -20.04
CA LEU A 72 -25.65 10.75 -20.28
C LEU A 72 -26.11 9.86 -21.44
N GLY A 73 -27.31 10.10 -21.98
CA GLY A 73 -27.92 9.26 -23.02
C GLY A 73 -28.38 7.90 -22.49
N PHE A 74 -28.67 7.80 -21.20
CA PHE A 74 -29.12 6.56 -20.58
C PHE A 74 -30.61 6.37 -20.78
N GLU A 75 -31.00 5.27 -21.42
CA GLU A 75 -32.40 4.93 -21.63
C GLU A 75 -32.79 3.70 -20.80
N PRO A 76 -33.93 3.73 -20.07
CA PRO A 76 -34.49 2.53 -19.46
C PRO A 76 -34.67 1.41 -20.51
N ASN A 77 -34.50 0.15 -20.09
CA ASN A 77 -34.70 -1.04 -20.93
C ASN A 77 -33.79 -1.19 -22.17
N LYS A 78 -32.80 -0.29 -22.38
CA LYS A 78 -31.78 -0.43 -23.42
C LYS A 78 -30.37 -0.56 -22.82
N GLY A 79 -29.54 -1.37 -23.48
CA GLY A 79 -28.18 -1.67 -23.01
C GLY A 79 -28.13 -2.52 -21.75
N SER A 80 -26.92 -2.81 -21.29
CA SER A 80 -26.65 -3.47 -20.02
C SER A 80 -26.55 -2.45 -18.87
N GLU A 81 -26.59 -2.93 -17.63
CA GLU A 81 -26.30 -2.09 -16.46
C GLU A 81 -24.86 -1.54 -16.46
N TRP A 82 -23.92 -2.25 -17.09
CA TRP A 82 -22.51 -1.86 -17.25
C TRP A 82 -22.29 -0.71 -18.23
N ASP A 83 -23.27 -0.43 -19.09
CA ASP A 83 -23.26 0.76 -19.94
C ASP A 83 -23.60 2.03 -19.14
N LYS A 84 -24.16 1.87 -17.93
CA LYS A 84 -24.76 2.93 -17.11
C LYS A 84 -24.16 3.00 -15.71
N VAL A 85 -22.85 2.95 -15.63
CA VAL A 85 -22.12 3.01 -14.34
C VAL A 85 -21.87 4.46 -13.95
N ILE A 86 -22.34 4.87 -12.77
CA ILE A 86 -22.07 6.18 -12.18
C ILE A 86 -21.24 5.98 -10.89
N ALA A 87 -20.05 6.59 -10.87
CA ALA A 87 -19.20 6.59 -9.69
C ALA A 87 -19.53 7.76 -8.77
N VAL A 88 -19.45 7.55 -7.46
CA VAL A 88 -19.67 8.59 -6.44
C VAL A 88 -18.52 8.63 -5.46
N PHE A 89 -17.70 9.68 -5.53
CA PHE A 89 -16.58 9.94 -4.63
C PHE A 89 -16.87 11.17 -3.78
N SER A 90 -17.55 10.96 -2.66
CA SER A 90 -18.02 12.05 -1.80
C SER A 90 -18.06 11.64 -0.34
N VAL A 91 -18.01 12.64 0.54
CA VAL A 91 -18.44 12.49 1.94
C VAL A 91 -19.95 12.24 2.01
N ASN A 92 -20.50 11.97 3.19
CA ASN A 92 -21.94 11.72 3.31
C ASN A 92 -22.76 12.97 2.91
N THR A 93 -23.73 12.79 2.01
CA THR A 93 -24.64 13.86 1.56
C THR A 93 -26.09 13.37 1.52
N LEU A 94 -27.04 14.31 1.51
CA LEU A 94 -28.48 13.99 1.42
C LEU A 94 -28.86 13.31 0.11
N ASP A 95 -28.13 13.63 -0.96
CA ASP A 95 -28.43 13.18 -2.31
C ASP A 95 -27.66 11.92 -2.73
N THR A 96 -26.81 11.35 -1.85
CA THR A 96 -26.05 10.12 -2.17
C THR A 96 -26.98 8.95 -2.54
N LEU A 97 -28.00 8.69 -1.71
CA LEU A 97 -28.98 7.63 -1.96
C LEU A 97 -30.01 8.00 -3.03
N PRO A 98 -30.59 9.22 -3.04
CA PRO A 98 -31.42 9.67 -4.15
C PRO A 98 -30.73 9.53 -5.51
N LEU A 99 -29.43 9.82 -5.61
CA LEU A 99 -28.64 9.60 -6.82
C LEU A 99 -28.50 8.12 -7.18
N ALA A 100 -28.25 7.24 -6.19
CA ALA A 100 -28.22 5.81 -6.43
C ALA A 100 -29.59 5.29 -6.94
N TRP A 101 -30.69 5.67 -6.29
CA TRP A 101 -32.04 5.29 -6.73
C TRP A 101 -32.40 5.84 -8.11
N ALA A 102 -31.96 7.05 -8.46
CA ALA A 102 -32.14 7.62 -9.79
C ALA A 102 -31.34 6.84 -10.86
N THR A 103 -30.12 6.41 -10.52
CA THR A 103 -29.29 5.56 -11.38
C THR A 103 -29.95 4.20 -11.60
N HIS A 104 -30.50 3.59 -10.54
CA HIS A 104 -31.22 2.31 -10.61
C HIS A 104 -32.52 2.42 -11.41
N ARG A 105 -33.20 3.58 -11.37
CA ARG A 105 -34.39 3.85 -12.18
C ARG A 105 -34.11 3.84 -13.69
N LEU A 106 -32.85 3.99 -14.08
CA LEU A 106 -32.34 3.86 -15.45
C LEU A 106 -31.80 2.45 -15.76
N GLY A 107 -31.78 1.56 -14.76
CA GLY A 107 -31.19 0.22 -14.83
C GLY A 107 -29.66 0.24 -14.82
N GLY A 108 -29.06 1.23 -14.15
CA GLY A 108 -27.60 1.37 -14.04
C GLY A 108 -27.02 1.05 -12.66
N ILE A 109 -25.69 0.96 -12.61
CA ILE A 109 -24.90 0.63 -11.42
C ILE A 109 -24.41 1.92 -10.75
N GLN A 110 -24.50 1.97 -9.42
CA GLN A 110 -23.81 2.97 -8.63
C GLN A 110 -22.54 2.37 -8.03
N SER A 111 -21.38 3.00 -8.24
CA SER A 111 -20.11 2.58 -7.64
C SER A 111 -19.66 3.64 -6.63
N PRO A 112 -19.92 3.45 -5.33
CA PRO A 112 -19.53 4.41 -4.33
C PRO A 112 -18.06 4.20 -3.95
N ALA A 113 -17.29 5.28 -3.93
CA ALA A 113 -15.88 5.30 -3.57
C ALA A 113 -15.71 5.90 -2.17
N ASN A 114 -14.68 5.44 -1.45
CA ASN A 114 -14.36 5.98 -0.14
C ASN A 114 -13.82 7.41 -0.28
N ALA A 115 -14.35 8.36 0.48
CA ALA A 115 -13.91 9.76 0.48
C ALA A 115 -12.44 9.96 0.87
N ALA A 116 -11.81 8.96 1.50
CA ALA A 116 -10.41 8.97 1.90
C ALA A 116 -9.44 8.45 0.82
N TYR A 117 -9.94 8.01 -0.34
CA TYR A 117 -9.07 7.53 -1.41
C TYR A 117 -8.19 8.63 -2.00
N SER A 118 -6.95 8.25 -2.28
CA SER A 118 -6.04 8.98 -3.16
C SER A 118 -6.52 8.97 -4.62
N ALA A 119 -5.90 9.78 -5.47
CA ALA A 119 -6.23 9.81 -6.89
C ALA A 119 -6.01 8.44 -7.57
N THR A 120 -4.93 7.74 -7.21
CA THR A 120 -4.58 6.41 -7.75
C THR A 120 -5.58 5.33 -7.32
N GLU A 121 -5.98 5.32 -6.05
CA GLU A 121 -7.00 4.37 -5.56
C GLU A 121 -8.36 4.61 -6.21
N LEU A 122 -8.75 5.88 -6.37
CA LEU A 122 -9.97 6.25 -7.07
C LEU A 122 -9.89 5.88 -8.56
N GLU A 123 -8.76 6.13 -9.22
CA GLU A 123 -8.51 5.75 -10.62
C GLU A 123 -8.70 4.25 -10.82
N TYR A 124 -8.12 3.42 -9.95
CA TYR A 124 -8.30 1.97 -10.01
C TYR A 124 -9.79 1.58 -9.97
N GLN A 125 -10.57 2.13 -9.04
CA GLN A 125 -12.00 1.87 -8.95
C GLN A 125 -12.77 2.39 -10.18
N LEU A 126 -12.43 3.57 -10.70
CA LEU A 126 -13.08 4.14 -11.89
C LEU A 126 -12.82 3.30 -13.15
N LYS A 127 -11.58 2.83 -13.35
CA LYS A 127 -11.21 1.93 -14.44
C LYS A 127 -11.89 0.57 -14.30
N ASN A 128 -11.76 -0.06 -13.13
CA ASN A 128 -12.30 -1.40 -12.90
C ASN A 128 -13.84 -1.43 -12.98
N SER A 129 -14.53 -0.37 -12.51
CA SER A 129 -15.98 -0.25 -12.62
C SER A 129 -16.50 0.12 -14.02
N GLY A 130 -15.66 0.66 -14.90
CA GLY A 130 -16.09 1.16 -16.21
C GLY A 130 -16.98 2.42 -16.15
N ALA A 131 -16.80 3.24 -15.11
CA ALA A 131 -17.62 4.42 -14.81
C ALA A 131 -17.73 5.39 -16.00
N LYS A 132 -18.96 5.86 -16.28
CA LYS A 132 -19.25 6.81 -17.38
C LYS A 132 -19.27 8.26 -16.94
N ALA A 133 -19.51 8.49 -15.65
CA ALA A 133 -19.58 9.79 -15.00
C ALA A 133 -19.18 9.68 -13.53
N LEU A 134 -18.72 10.80 -12.96
CA LEU A 134 -18.25 10.89 -11.58
C LEU A 134 -18.99 12.01 -10.86
N PHE A 135 -19.65 11.68 -9.75
CA PHE A 135 -20.18 12.67 -8.80
C PHE A 135 -19.22 12.82 -7.63
N THR A 136 -18.81 14.04 -7.33
CA THR A 136 -17.90 14.39 -6.23
C THR A 136 -18.42 15.60 -5.45
N CYS A 137 -17.78 15.97 -4.35
CA CYS A 137 -18.06 17.23 -3.65
C CYS A 137 -16.86 18.19 -3.76
N VAL A 138 -17.11 19.49 -3.54
CA VAL A 138 -16.09 20.55 -3.69
C VAL A 138 -14.77 20.26 -2.97
N PRO A 139 -14.75 19.74 -1.72
CA PRO A 139 -13.50 19.43 -1.02
C PRO A 139 -12.66 18.32 -1.67
N LEU A 140 -13.29 17.42 -2.42
CA LEU A 140 -12.67 16.25 -3.05
C LEU A 140 -12.51 16.42 -4.56
N LEU A 141 -12.84 17.60 -5.09
CA LEU A 141 -12.93 17.84 -6.53
C LEU A 141 -11.57 17.70 -7.22
N GLU A 142 -10.47 18.19 -6.63
CA GLU A 142 -9.16 18.12 -7.28
C GLU A 142 -8.69 16.66 -7.44
N VAL A 143 -8.83 15.84 -6.40
CA VAL A 143 -8.54 14.39 -6.46
C VAL A 143 -9.44 13.71 -7.52
N ALA A 144 -10.73 14.06 -7.55
CA ALA A 144 -11.67 13.54 -8.53
C ALA A 144 -11.28 13.89 -9.98
N ARG A 145 -10.80 15.12 -10.23
CA ARG A 145 -10.37 15.58 -11.57
C ARG A 145 -9.12 14.84 -12.05
N VAL A 146 -8.15 14.64 -11.17
CA VAL A 146 -6.93 13.87 -11.49
C VAL A 146 -7.30 12.44 -11.87
N ALA A 147 -8.06 11.75 -11.01
CA ALA A 147 -8.48 10.37 -11.27
C ALA A 147 -9.36 10.24 -12.53
N ALA A 148 -10.34 11.13 -12.71
CA ALA A 148 -11.22 11.15 -13.88
C ALA A 148 -10.45 11.35 -15.19
N LYS A 149 -9.45 12.26 -15.19
CA LYS A 149 -8.58 12.52 -16.34
C LYS A 149 -7.79 11.26 -16.73
N ASN A 150 -7.22 10.56 -15.74
CA ASN A 150 -6.45 9.33 -15.98
C ASN A 150 -7.33 8.17 -16.49
N CYS A 151 -8.64 8.20 -16.19
CA CYS A 151 -9.62 7.24 -16.68
C CYS A 151 -10.28 7.61 -18.02
N GLY A 152 -9.95 8.78 -18.60
CA GLY A 152 -10.60 9.28 -19.80
C GLY A 152 -12.05 9.74 -19.60
N ILE A 153 -12.49 9.99 -18.36
CA ILE A 153 -13.79 10.61 -18.08
C ILE A 153 -13.65 12.12 -18.34
N PRO A 154 -14.42 12.69 -19.28
CA PRO A 154 -14.28 14.10 -19.62
C PRO A 154 -14.75 15.01 -18.48
N GLU A 155 -14.14 16.18 -18.36
CA GLU A 155 -14.41 17.18 -17.32
C GLU A 155 -15.92 17.53 -17.19
N ASN A 156 -16.65 17.55 -18.31
CA ASN A 156 -18.09 17.83 -18.33
C ASN A 156 -18.98 16.67 -17.83
N ARG A 157 -18.37 15.55 -17.45
CA ARG A 157 -19.03 14.41 -16.78
C ARG A 157 -18.57 14.26 -15.32
N ILE A 158 -17.96 15.30 -14.78
CA ILE A 158 -17.71 15.47 -13.35
C ILE A 158 -18.79 16.41 -12.80
N TYR A 159 -19.56 15.91 -11.83
CA TYR A 159 -20.73 16.59 -11.28
C TYR A 159 -20.60 16.77 -9.77
N ILE A 160 -21.32 17.75 -9.21
CA ILE A 160 -21.17 18.16 -7.83
C ILE A 160 -22.34 17.70 -6.95
N LEU A 161 -22.01 17.03 -5.86
CA LEU A 161 -22.85 16.78 -4.69
C LEU A 161 -22.64 17.90 -3.68
N ASP A 162 -23.72 18.57 -3.31
CA ASP A 162 -23.66 19.66 -2.35
C ASP A 162 -23.35 19.16 -0.94
N VAL A 163 -22.44 19.87 -0.29
CA VAL A 163 -22.10 19.70 1.13
C VAL A 163 -22.29 21.04 1.85
N PRO A 164 -22.55 21.06 3.16
CA PRO A 164 -22.71 22.31 3.88
C PRO A 164 -21.48 23.23 3.76
N GLU A 165 -21.70 24.55 3.71
CA GLU A 165 -20.66 25.56 3.49
C GLU A 165 -19.48 25.45 4.47
N LYS A 166 -19.76 25.06 5.73
CA LYS A 166 -18.75 24.79 6.75
C LYS A 166 -17.71 23.75 6.30
N PHE A 167 -18.09 22.81 5.45
CA PHE A 167 -17.21 21.77 4.91
C PHE A 167 -16.56 22.15 3.58
N THR A 168 -17.04 23.18 2.87
CA THR A 168 -16.36 23.71 1.67
C THR A 168 -15.34 24.80 2.00
N GLY A 169 -15.30 25.28 3.25
CA GLY A 169 -14.49 26.44 3.63
C GLY A 169 -14.97 27.73 2.95
N GLY A 170 -16.27 27.85 2.67
CA GLY A 170 -16.85 28.98 1.94
C GLY A 170 -16.63 28.95 0.42
N LYS A 171 -16.01 27.89 -0.12
CA LYS A 171 -15.83 27.72 -1.57
C LYS A 171 -17.13 27.25 -2.21
N ALA A 172 -17.55 27.94 -3.26
CA ALA A 172 -18.65 27.50 -4.12
C ALA A 172 -18.14 26.50 -5.17
N ALA A 173 -19.05 25.72 -5.76
CA ALA A 173 -18.73 24.89 -6.92
C ALA A 173 -18.16 25.75 -8.07
N PRO A 174 -17.14 25.28 -8.81
CA PRO A 174 -16.62 26.00 -9.96
C PRO A 174 -17.70 26.34 -10.99
N LYS A 175 -17.60 27.52 -11.61
CA LYS A 175 -18.57 27.96 -12.63
C LYS A 175 -18.59 26.98 -13.80
N GLY A 176 -19.78 26.46 -14.12
CA GLY A 176 -20.02 25.58 -15.27
C GLY A 176 -20.15 24.09 -14.93
N MET A 177 -19.85 23.67 -13.70
CA MET A 177 -20.12 22.30 -13.25
C MET A 177 -21.57 22.17 -12.77
N LYS A 178 -22.27 21.11 -13.19
CA LYS A 178 -23.66 20.86 -12.78
C LYS A 178 -23.71 20.23 -11.39
N THR A 179 -24.68 20.66 -10.61
CA THR A 179 -25.03 20.07 -9.31
C THR A 179 -26.16 19.04 -9.45
N VAL A 180 -26.39 18.23 -8.42
CA VAL A 180 -27.58 17.36 -8.38
C VAL A 180 -28.88 18.15 -8.46
N ASP A 181 -28.96 19.32 -7.81
CA ASP A 181 -30.16 20.16 -7.88
C ASP A 181 -30.40 20.71 -9.30
N ASP A 182 -29.35 20.96 -10.10
CA ASP A 182 -29.49 21.31 -11.52
C ASP A 182 -30.15 20.17 -12.33
N PHE A 183 -29.70 18.93 -12.13
CA PHE A 183 -30.30 17.76 -12.79
C PHE A 183 -31.78 17.58 -12.42
N ILE A 184 -32.13 17.79 -11.15
CA ILE A 184 -33.53 17.73 -10.69
C ILE A 184 -34.35 18.84 -11.35
N ASN A 185 -33.83 20.07 -11.39
CA ASN A 185 -34.53 21.20 -11.99
C ASN A 185 -34.73 21.06 -13.50
N ASP A 186 -33.78 20.45 -14.20
CA ASP A 186 -33.93 20.14 -15.62
C ASP A 186 -34.87 18.96 -15.84
N GLY A 187 -34.76 17.90 -15.04
CA GLY A 187 -35.62 16.72 -15.12
C GLY A 187 -37.11 16.99 -14.87
N LYS A 188 -37.44 18.00 -14.04
CA LYS A 188 -38.82 18.48 -13.85
C LYS A 188 -39.50 18.91 -15.15
N LYS A 189 -38.71 19.36 -16.14
CA LYS A 189 -39.20 19.90 -17.43
C LYS A 189 -39.29 18.81 -18.51
N LEU A 190 -38.86 17.59 -18.21
CA LEU A 190 -38.80 16.46 -19.16
C LEU A 190 -39.96 15.49 -18.94
N ASP A 191 -40.30 14.73 -19.99
CA ASP A 191 -41.33 13.70 -19.92
C ASP A 191 -40.95 12.58 -18.94
N ARG A 192 -41.96 11.83 -18.49
CA ARG A 192 -41.75 10.66 -17.62
C ARG A 192 -40.98 9.59 -18.37
N LEU A 193 -40.00 8.98 -17.72
CA LEU A 193 -39.30 7.82 -18.23
C LEU A 193 -40.21 6.59 -18.23
N GLU A 194 -40.05 5.71 -19.21
CA GLU A 194 -40.71 4.39 -19.19
C GLU A 194 -40.28 3.59 -17.95
N PRO A 195 -41.17 2.79 -17.33
CA PRO A 195 -40.80 1.88 -16.25
C PRO A 195 -39.81 0.81 -16.74
N LEU A 196 -39.00 0.27 -15.81
CA LEU A 196 -38.20 -0.91 -16.11
C LEU A 196 -39.10 -2.13 -16.24
N ASN A 197 -38.88 -2.94 -17.28
CA ASN A 197 -39.68 -4.13 -17.58
C ASN A 197 -38.85 -5.40 -17.36
N TRP A 198 -38.53 -5.68 -16.11
CA TRP A 198 -37.72 -6.85 -15.72
C TRP A 198 -38.60 -8.09 -15.54
N ALA A 199 -38.18 -9.20 -16.13
CA ALA A 199 -38.76 -10.51 -15.81
C ALA A 199 -38.34 -10.98 -14.41
N SER A 200 -39.05 -11.97 -13.86
CA SER A 200 -38.63 -12.61 -12.61
C SER A 200 -37.21 -13.17 -12.74
N GLY A 201 -36.41 -12.96 -11.70
CA GLY A 201 -35.00 -13.35 -11.62
C GLY A 201 -34.00 -12.32 -12.15
N GLU A 202 -34.42 -11.27 -12.86
CA GLU A 202 -33.47 -10.28 -13.40
C GLU A 202 -32.81 -9.42 -12.32
N GLY A 203 -33.57 -8.93 -11.35
CA GLY A 203 -33.06 -8.16 -10.22
C GLY A 203 -32.11 -8.97 -9.31
N ALA A 204 -32.17 -10.32 -9.39
CA ALA A 204 -31.23 -11.21 -8.73
C ALA A 204 -29.92 -11.38 -9.49
N LYS A 205 -29.83 -10.95 -10.75
CA LYS A 205 -28.65 -11.10 -11.63
C LYS A 205 -28.02 -9.76 -11.99
N ARG A 206 -28.80 -8.67 -11.95
CA ARG A 206 -28.35 -7.31 -12.28
C ARG A 206 -27.70 -6.66 -11.07
N THR A 207 -26.45 -6.22 -11.26
CA THR A 207 -25.72 -5.44 -10.26
C THR A 207 -26.39 -4.09 -10.06
N ALA A 208 -26.64 -3.74 -8.80
CA ALA A 208 -27.11 -2.42 -8.37
C ALA A 208 -25.95 -1.56 -7.86
N PHE A 209 -25.14 -2.16 -6.98
CA PHE A 209 -23.99 -1.50 -6.37
C PHE A 209 -22.70 -2.25 -6.66
N LEU A 210 -21.64 -1.50 -6.90
CA LEU A 210 -20.28 -2.02 -6.98
C LEU A 210 -19.44 -1.40 -5.87
N CYS A 211 -19.42 -2.06 -4.71
CA CYS A 211 -18.70 -1.62 -3.51
C CYS A 211 -17.32 -2.29 -3.47
N TYR A 212 -16.26 -1.52 -3.20
CA TYR A 212 -14.91 -2.08 -3.14
C TYR A 212 -14.55 -2.49 -1.72
N SER A 213 -14.27 -3.78 -1.51
CA SER A 213 -13.83 -4.30 -0.22
C SER A 213 -12.30 -4.26 -0.12
N SER A 214 -11.78 -3.72 0.97
CA SER A 214 -10.35 -3.78 1.30
C SER A 214 -10.02 -5.18 1.80
N GLY A 215 -9.59 -6.04 0.88
CA GLY A 215 -9.07 -7.37 1.21
C GLY A 215 -7.94 -7.29 2.24
N THR A 216 -7.72 -8.36 3.00
CA THR A 216 -6.69 -8.43 4.07
C THR A 216 -5.24 -8.42 3.57
N SER A 217 -5.02 -8.48 2.25
CA SER A 217 -3.69 -8.73 1.69
C SER A 217 -3.47 -8.24 0.24
N GLY A 218 -4.38 -7.46 -0.37
CA GLY A 218 -4.26 -7.06 -1.78
C GLY A 218 -5.08 -5.83 -2.18
N LEU A 219 -5.05 -5.47 -3.47
CA LEU A 219 -5.83 -4.36 -4.05
C LEU A 219 -7.34 -4.52 -3.76
N PRO A 220 -8.11 -3.42 -3.60
CA PRO A 220 -9.54 -3.50 -3.34
C PRO A 220 -10.29 -4.31 -4.40
N LYS A 221 -11.21 -5.19 -3.98
CA LYS A 221 -12.00 -6.03 -4.90
C LYS A 221 -13.38 -5.43 -5.09
N GLY A 222 -13.82 -5.25 -6.34
CA GLY A 222 -15.18 -4.76 -6.64
C GLY A 222 -16.23 -5.85 -6.38
N VAL A 223 -17.05 -5.69 -5.35
CA VAL A 223 -18.12 -6.64 -4.99
C VAL A 223 -19.40 -6.30 -5.74
N MET A 224 -19.89 -7.24 -6.54
CA MET A 224 -21.10 -7.10 -7.36
C MET A 224 -22.36 -7.41 -6.54
N ILE A 225 -23.03 -6.35 -6.08
CA ILE A 225 -24.21 -6.45 -5.24
C ILE A 225 -25.47 -6.26 -6.10
N SER A 226 -26.33 -7.28 -6.18
CA SER A 226 -27.55 -7.22 -6.98
C SER A 226 -28.67 -6.41 -6.33
N HIS A 227 -29.69 -6.05 -7.12
CA HIS A 227 -30.89 -5.42 -6.58
C HIS A 227 -31.57 -6.29 -5.52
N ARG A 228 -31.71 -7.60 -5.78
CA ARG A 228 -32.32 -8.54 -4.84
C ARG A 228 -31.53 -8.62 -3.54
N ASN A 229 -30.20 -8.55 -3.56
CA ASN A 229 -29.39 -8.66 -2.34
C ASN A 229 -29.70 -7.54 -1.34
N VAL A 230 -29.77 -6.28 -1.81
CA VAL A 230 -30.10 -5.12 -0.96
C VAL A 230 -31.53 -5.21 -0.44
N ILE A 231 -32.49 -5.58 -1.30
CA ILE A 231 -33.89 -5.78 -0.94
C ILE A 231 -34.01 -6.85 0.15
N ALA A 232 -33.34 -8.00 -0.05
CA ALA A 232 -33.34 -9.11 0.88
C ALA A 232 -32.81 -8.70 2.25
N ASN A 233 -31.63 -8.08 2.33
CA ASN A 233 -31.06 -7.73 3.63
C ASN A 233 -31.85 -6.61 4.34
N THR A 234 -32.41 -5.67 3.59
CA THR A 234 -33.33 -4.65 4.12
C THR A 234 -34.54 -5.30 4.77
N LEU A 235 -35.16 -6.30 4.12
CA LEU A 235 -36.26 -7.09 4.67
C LEU A 235 -35.84 -7.92 5.88
N GLN A 236 -34.66 -8.54 5.83
CA GLN A 236 -34.13 -9.35 6.93
C GLN A 236 -33.93 -8.52 8.19
N ILE A 237 -33.27 -7.35 8.08
CA ILE A 237 -33.05 -6.43 9.21
C ILE A 237 -34.39 -5.97 9.79
N ARG A 238 -35.30 -5.46 8.94
CA ARG A 238 -36.63 -5.01 9.39
C ARG A 238 -37.42 -6.13 10.08
N THR A 239 -37.35 -7.34 9.55
CA THR A 239 -38.09 -8.50 10.08
C THR A 239 -37.51 -8.96 11.40
N PHE A 240 -36.18 -8.97 11.53
CA PHE A 240 -35.48 -9.29 12.76
C PHE A 240 -35.80 -8.30 13.89
N GLU A 241 -35.89 -7.00 13.57
CA GLU A 241 -36.18 -5.97 14.57
C GLU A 241 -37.67 -5.79 14.89
N LYS A 242 -38.56 -6.35 14.06
CA LYS A 242 -40.02 -6.21 14.21
C LYS A 242 -40.54 -6.52 15.62
N PRO A 243 -40.17 -7.64 16.28
CA PRO A 243 -40.71 -8.00 17.59
C PRO A 243 -40.49 -6.92 18.64
N TYR A 244 -39.33 -6.28 18.62
CA TYR A 244 -39.02 -5.15 19.49
C TYR A 244 -39.74 -3.88 19.04
N ARG A 245 -39.70 -3.53 17.75
CA ARG A 245 -40.29 -2.26 17.28
C ARG A 245 -41.80 -2.21 17.46
N ASP A 246 -42.49 -3.34 17.37
CA ASP A 246 -43.92 -3.43 17.65
C ASP A 246 -44.26 -3.05 19.11
N THR A 247 -43.28 -3.10 20.04
CA THR A 247 -43.45 -2.66 21.43
C THR A 247 -43.37 -1.14 21.62
N ILE A 248 -42.85 -0.41 20.63
CA ILE A 248 -42.75 1.07 20.67
C ILE A 248 -44.11 1.71 20.40
N ILE A 249 -44.98 1.03 19.66
CA ILE A 249 -46.29 1.55 19.25
C ILE A 249 -47.20 1.68 20.48
N ASN A 250 -47.40 2.91 20.95
CA ASN A 250 -48.28 3.19 22.08
C ASN A 250 -49.76 3.26 21.67
N ASP A 251 -50.07 3.80 20.49
CA ASP A 251 -51.41 3.77 19.89
C ASP A 251 -51.31 3.23 18.45
N LEU A 252 -51.95 2.08 18.19
CA LEU A 252 -52.01 1.46 16.85
C LEU A 252 -52.64 2.38 15.78
N ARG A 253 -53.34 3.45 16.19
CA ARG A 253 -53.91 4.47 15.28
C ARG A 253 -52.90 5.57 14.92
N ASN A 254 -51.79 5.69 15.66
CA ASN A 254 -50.73 6.65 15.43
C ASN A 254 -49.50 5.96 14.82
N GLN A 255 -49.43 5.95 13.48
CA GLN A 255 -48.33 5.31 12.78
C GLN A 255 -46.97 5.98 13.02
N SER A 256 -46.95 7.25 13.46
CA SER A 256 -45.73 8.00 13.73
C SER A 256 -44.99 7.57 15.01
N ASP A 257 -45.65 6.84 15.92
CA ASP A 257 -44.97 6.30 17.11
C ASP A 257 -43.99 5.17 16.76
N TYR A 258 -44.06 4.65 15.54
CA TYR A 258 -43.17 3.59 15.06
C TYR A 258 -41.81 4.12 14.58
N THR A 259 -41.68 5.41 14.27
CA THR A 259 -40.51 5.97 13.58
C THR A 259 -39.55 6.67 14.53
N GLU A 260 -38.26 6.53 14.28
CA GLU A 260 -37.18 7.07 15.11
C GLU A 260 -36.25 7.97 14.31
N ASN A 261 -35.42 8.76 15.01
CA ASN A 261 -34.27 9.42 14.41
C ASN A 261 -33.00 8.60 14.67
N VAL A 262 -32.21 8.37 13.63
CA VAL A 262 -30.98 7.58 13.71
C VAL A 262 -29.77 8.39 13.24
N LEU A 263 -28.60 8.06 13.76
CA LEU A 263 -27.35 8.75 13.41
C LEU A 263 -26.81 8.27 12.05
N GLY A 264 -26.74 9.18 11.07
CA GLY A 264 -26.17 8.97 9.74
C GLY A 264 -24.71 9.41 9.63
N LEU A 265 -23.85 8.79 10.43
CA LEU A 265 -22.44 9.17 10.56
C LEU A 265 -21.48 8.31 9.72
N LEU A 266 -21.73 7.00 9.63
CA LEU A 266 -20.80 6.09 8.96
C LEU A 266 -20.80 6.33 7.45
N PRO A 267 -19.68 6.07 6.74
CA PRO A 267 -19.59 6.34 5.31
C PRO A 267 -20.70 5.64 4.51
N MET A 268 -21.48 6.42 3.76
CA MET A 268 -22.52 5.92 2.85
C MET A 268 -21.94 5.15 1.67
N SER A 269 -20.63 5.26 1.43
CA SER A 269 -19.92 4.46 0.43
C SER A 269 -19.57 3.04 0.90
N HIS A 270 -19.65 2.77 2.20
CA HIS A 270 -19.44 1.44 2.77
C HIS A 270 -20.77 0.74 3.03
N ILE A 271 -20.82 -0.59 2.87
CA ILE A 271 -22.07 -1.37 2.92
C ILE A 271 -22.85 -1.18 4.24
N TYR A 272 -22.14 -0.93 5.35
CA TYR A 272 -22.75 -0.68 6.65
C TYR A 272 -23.58 0.63 6.63
N GLY A 273 -22.99 1.75 6.19
CA GLY A 273 -23.73 3.00 6.02
C GLY A 273 -24.81 2.87 4.93
N LEU A 274 -24.45 2.25 3.80
CA LEU A 274 -25.33 2.10 2.65
C LEU A 274 -26.62 1.33 2.98
N VAL A 275 -26.51 0.11 3.53
CA VAL A 275 -27.68 -0.77 3.70
C VAL A 275 -28.29 -0.64 5.10
N VAL A 276 -27.49 -0.72 6.17
CA VAL A 276 -28.04 -0.72 7.55
C VAL A 276 -28.59 0.65 7.91
N ILE A 277 -27.81 1.71 7.67
CA ILE A 277 -28.24 3.06 8.02
C ILE A 277 -29.23 3.56 6.97
N CYS A 278 -28.86 3.60 5.69
CA CYS A 278 -29.65 4.32 4.71
C CYS A 278 -30.81 3.52 4.09
N HIS A 279 -30.68 2.22 3.82
CA HIS A 279 -31.81 1.44 3.29
C HIS A 279 -32.73 0.94 4.41
N ALA A 280 -32.21 0.24 5.42
CA ALA A 280 -33.04 -0.37 6.46
C ALA A 280 -33.76 0.64 7.35
N SER A 281 -33.14 1.78 7.69
CA SER A 281 -33.82 2.82 8.48
C SER A 281 -34.92 3.51 7.67
N VAL A 282 -34.62 3.93 6.44
CA VAL A 282 -35.62 4.60 5.58
C VAL A 282 -36.79 3.67 5.23
N TYR A 283 -36.52 2.37 5.03
CA TYR A 283 -37.58 1.38 4.79
C TYR A 283 -38.51 1.20 5.99
N ARG A 284 -37.99 1.34 7.22
CA ARG A 284 -38.76 1.32 8.47
C ARG A 284 -39.46 2.65 8.76
N GLY A 285 -39.20 3.69 7.96
CA GLY A 285 -39.78 5.03 8.12
C GLY A 285 -38.97 5.95 9.05
N ASP A 286 -37.80 5.52 9.50
CA ASP A 286 -36.92 6.30 10.37
C ASP A 286 -36.24 7.44 9.60
N GLY A 287 -35.90 8.51 10.30
CA GLY A 287 -35.14 9.64 9.77
C GLY A 287 -33.65 9.50 10.02
N VAL A 288 -32.83 9.64 8.98
CA VAL A 288 -31.37 9.58 9.08
C VAL A 288 -30.79 10.99 9.21
N ILE A 289 -30.17 11.30 10.34
CA ILE A 289 -29.47 12.58 10.56
C ILE A 289 -28.04 12.47 10.03
N VAL A 290 -27.83 13.00 8.83
CA VAL A 290 -26.59 12.86 8.05
C VAL A 290 -25.54 13.85 8.53
N LEU A 291 -24.39 13.33 8.96
CA LEU A 291 -23.18 14.11 9.21
C LEU A 291 -22.13 13.78 8.13
N PRO A 292 -21.57 14.78 7.42
CA PRO A 292 -20.58 14.54 6.37
C PRO A 292 -19.33 13.80 6.84
N LYS A 293 -18.85 14.12 8.06
CA LYS A 293 -17.69 13.49 8.69
C LYS A 293 -17.86 13.43 10.21
N PHE A 294 -17.07 12.58 10.86
CA PHE A 294 -17.03 12.50 12.32
C PHE A 294 -16.26 13.67 12.94
N GLU A 295 -16.94 14.35 13.85
CA GLU A 295 -16.40 15.38 14.74
C GLU A 295 -17.10 15.18 16.08
N PHE A 296 -16.36 14.96 17.16
CA PHE A 296 -16.93 14.44 18.41
C PHE A 296 -18.01 15.36 19.00
N GLU A 297 -17.69 16.64 19.21
CA GLU A 297 -18.63 17.63 19.77
C GLU A 297 -19.85 17.85 18.86
N GLN A 298 -19.65 17.94 17.54
CA GLN A 298 -20.75 18.12 16.58
C GLN A 298 -21.69 16.91 16.54
N THR A 299 -21.13 15.70 16.75
CA THR A 299 -21.94 14.48 16.83
C THR A 299 -22.81 14.51 18.09
N LEU A 300 -22.25 14.89 19.24
CA LEU A 300 -23.01 15.01 20.49
C LEU A 300 -24.08 16.12 20.41
N GLU A 301 -23.74 17.25 19.80
CA GLU A 301 -24.69 18.33 19.52
C GLU A 301 -25.84 17.87 18.61
N ALA A 302 -25.54 17.11 17.55
CA ALA A 302 -26.57 16.55 16.67
C ALA A 302 -27.47 15.56 17.41
N ILE A 303 -26.93 14.70 18.28
CA ILE A 303 -27.72 13.78 19.11
C ILE A 303 -28.73 14.58 19.96
N GLN A 304 -28.26 15.62 20.64
CA GLN A 304 -29.09 16.48 21.48
C GLN A 304 -30.16 17.24 20.69
N ASN A 305 -29.77 17.86 19.56
CA ASN A 305 -30.62 18.78 18.81
C ASN A 305 -31.70 18.04 18.02
N TYR A 306 -31.38 16.88 17.44
CA TYR A 306 -32.32 16.08 16.65
C TYR A 306 -32.96 14.93 17.44
N LYS A 307 -32.66 14.82 18.75
CA LYS A 307 -33.17 13.78 19.64
C LYS A 307 -33.00 12.39 19.05
N ILE A 308 -31.76 12.07 18.68
CA ILE A 308 -31.42 10.78 18.05
C ILE A 308 -31.69 9.63 19.04
N ASN A 309 -32.34 8.57 18.57
CA ASN A 309 -32.75 7.40 19.36
C ASN A 309 -31.76 6.24 19.26
N SER A 310 -31.27 5.99 18.04
CA SER A 310 -30.35 4.89 17.74
C SER A 310 -29.04 5.42 17.16
N LEU A 311 -27.92 5.03 17.79
CA LEU A 311 -26.57 5.37 17.33
C LEU A 311 -25.98 4.20 16.54
N PHE A 312 -25.49 4.47 15.33
CA PHE A 312 -24.73 3.51 14.53
C PHE A 312 -23.25 3.87 14.58
N LEU A 313 -22.48 3.16 15.41
CA LEU A 313 -21.10 3.50 15.72
C LEU A 313 -20.14 2.34 15.47
N VAL A 314 -18.86 2.67 15.34
CA VAL A 314 -17.75 1.71 15.28
C VAL A 314 -17.01 1.70 16.62
N PRO A 315 -16.34 0.58 17.00
CA PRO A 315 -15.68 0.46 18.30
C PRO A 315 -14.76 1.63 18.70
N PRO A 316 -13.94 2.24 17.79
CA PRO A 316 -13.13 3.41 18.14
C PRO A 316 -13.92 4.60 18.70
N ILE A 317 -15.12 4.87 18.17
CA ILE A 317 -15.96 5.97 18.66
C ILE A 317 -16.55 5.63 20.03
N ILE A 318 -16.89 4.36 20.26
CA ILE A 318 -17.39 3.89 21.56
C ILE A 318 -16.32 4.05 22.63
N ILE A 319 -15.07 3.68 22.33
CA ILE A 319 -13.92 3.86 23.23
C ILE A 319 -13.70 5.35 23.51
N LEU A 320 -13.78 6.21 22.49
CA LEU A 320 -13.67 7.66 22.69
C LEU A 320 -14.76 8.19 23.63
N MET A 321 -16.00 7.69 23.49
CA MET A 321 -17.10 8.04 24.40
C MET A 321 -16.80 7.60 25.84
N THR A 322 -16.40 6.35 26.06
CA THR A 322 -16.14 5.82 27.42
C THR A 322 -15.00 6.56 28.12
N LYS A 323 -14.02 7.07 27.38
CA LYS A 323 -12.88 7.84 27.91
C LYS A 323 -13.20 9.30 28.21
N ASN A 324 -14.33 9.82 27.72
CA ASN A 324 -14.66 11.24 27.84
C ASN A 324 -16.01 11.50 28.56
N PRO A 325 -16.26 10.92 29.76
CA PRO A 325 -17.55 11.07 30.45
C PRO A 325 -17.87 12.54 30.81
N LYS A 326 -16.85 13.35 31.13
CA LYS A 326 -17.03 14.79 31.39
C LYS A 326 -17.54 15.56 30.17
N MET A 327 -17.16 15.12 28.97
CA MET A 327 -17.64 15.72 27.74
C MET A 327 -19.08 15.27 27.48
N LEU A 328 -19.35 13.97 27.55
CA LEU A 328 -20.70 13.42 27.39
C LEU A 328 -21.72 14.11 28.31
N ALA A 329 -21.35 14.39 29.57
CA ALA A 329 -22.21 15.07 30.54
C ALA A 329 -22.60 16.51 30.19
N LYS A 330 -21.94 17.17 29.22
CA LYS A 330 -22.33 18.52 28.78
C LYS A 330 -23.48 18.54 27.78
N TYR A 331 -23.84 17.38 27.21
CA TYR A 331 -24.90 17.24 26.22
C TYR A 331 -26.04 16.37 26.75
N ASP A 332 -27.26 16.68 26.34
CA ASP A 332 -28.44 15.87 26.62
C ASP A 332 -28.51 14.69 25.63
N LEU A 333 -28.12 13.52 26.11
CA LEU A 333 -28.16 12.25 25.38
C LEU A 333 -29.34 11.35 25.80
N SER A 334 -30.33 11.91 26.50
CA SER A 334 -31.46 11.14 27.06
C SER A 334 -32.40 10.53 26.01
N SER A 335 -32.39 11.03 24.77
CA SER A 335 -33.18 10.48 23.67
C SER A 335 -32.67 9.12 23.18
N VAL A 336 -31.38 8.83 23.41
CA VAL A 336 -30.75 7.60 22.96
C VAL A 336 -31.18 6.45 23.86
N TRP A 337 -31.67 5.37 23.25
CA TRP A 337 -31.96 4.12 23.95
C TRP A 337 -31.21 2.93 23.36
N SER A 338 -30.72 3.02 22.11
CA SER A 338 -29.99 1.94 21.44
C SER A 338 -28.70 2.43 20.81
N LEU A 339 -27.69 1.58 20.86
CA LEU A 339 -26.46 1.72 20.10
C LEU A 339 -26.23 0.41 19.36
N PHE A 340 -26.01 0.47 18.06
CA PHE A 340 -25.64 -0.67 17.23
C PHE A 340 -24.19 -0.51 16.74
N THR A 341 -23.41 -1.57 16.86
CA THR A 341 -22.03 -1.61 16.40
C THR A 341 -21.72 -2.86 15.57
N GLY A 342 -20.69 -2.77 14.74
CA GLY A 342 -20.26 -3.82 13.83
C GLY A 342 -18.97 -3.41 13.11
N ALA A 343 -18.64 -4.11 12.02
CA ALA A 343 -17.44 -3.95 11.20
C ALA A 343 -16.09 -4.25 11.89
N ALA A 344 -16.00 -4.13 13.21
CA ALA A 344 -14.87 -4.57 14.01
C ALA A 344 -15.34 -5.20 15.34
N PRO A 345 -14.52 -6.07 15.95
CA PRO A 345 -14.83 -6.66 17.26
C PRO A 345 -14.99 -5.57 18.33
N LEU A 346 -16.07 -5.65 19.12
CA LEU A 346 -16.23 -4.87 20.35
C LEU A 346 -15.96 -5.78 21.54
N GLY A 347 -14.97 -5.40 22.36
CA GLY A 347 -14.67 -6.10 23.60
C GLY A 347 -15.83 -6.07 24.59
N GLN A 348 -16.08 -7.19 25.27
CA GLN A 348 -17.09 -7.26 26.33
C GLN A 348 -16.89 -6.17 27.39
N GLU A 349 -15.64 -5.97 27.83
CA GLU A 349 -15.29 -4.97 28.85
C GLU A 349 -15.63 -3.54 28.40
N THR A 350 -15.36 -3.18 27.13
CA THR A 350 -15.73 -1.87 26.57
C THR A 350 -17.25 -1.68 26.50
N ALA A 351 -17.99 -2.74 26.13
CA ALA A 351 -19.46 -2.70 26.14
C ALA A 351 -20.00 -2.51 27.56
N GLU A 352 -19.42 -3.19 28.55
CA GLU A 352 -19.76 -3.03 29.96
C GLU A 352 -19.46 -1.62 30.48
N ASP A 353 -18.33 -1.03 30.09
CA ASP A 353 -17.97 0.33 30.49
C ASP A 353 -18.93 1.38 29.92
N LEU A 354 -19.33 1.23 28.66
CA LEU A 354 -20.36 2.08 28.08
C LEU A 354 -21.72 1.87 28.76
N HIS A 355 -22.06 0.61 29.10
CA HIS A 355 -23.29 0.31 29.82
C HIS A 355 -23.32 0.89 31.24
N LYS A 356 -22.17 0.95 31.92
CA LYS A 356 -22.05 1.64 33.22
C LYS A 356 -22.34 3.13 33.11
N LEU A 357 -21.89 3.78 32.02
CA LEU A 357 -22.17 5.19 31.76
C LEU A 357 -23.62 5.44 31.35
N PHE A 358 -24.20 4.54 30.55
CA PHE A 358 -25.59 4.63 30.09
C PHE A 358 -26.35 3.31 30.31
N PRO A 359 -26.84 3.05 31.54
CA PRO A 359 -27.52 1.79 31.87
C PRO A 359 -28.83 1.56 31.11
N SER A 360 -29.46 2.63 30.62
CA SER A 360 -30.68 2.54 29.81
C SER A 360 -30.41 2.10 28.37
N TRP A 361 -29.16 2.20 27.89
CA TRP A 361 -28.84 1.92 26.49
C TRP A 361 -28.76 0.41 26.23
N LYS A 362 -29.38 -0.01 25.13
CA LYS A 362 -29.25 -1.34 24.54
C LYS A 362 -28.07 -1.34 23.58
N ILE A 363 -26.94 -1.87 24.04
CA ILE A 363 -25.71 -1.98 23.26
C ILE A 363 -25.78 -3.27 22.44
N ARG A 364 -26.09 -3.12 21.16
CA ARG A 364 -26.28 -4.19 20.19
C ARG A 364 -25.06 -4.31 19.30
N GLN A 365 -24.76 -5.54 18.89
CA GLN A 365 -23.69 -5.85 17.96
C GLN A 365 -24.26 -6.64 16.79
N GLY A 366 -23.65 -6.51 15.62
CA GLY A 366 -23.95 -7.36 14.48
C GLY A 366 -22.71 -7.64 13.66
N TYR A 367 -22.79 -8.71 12.89
CA TYR A 367 -21.73 -9.17 12.02
C TYR A 367 -22.23 -9.31 10.58
N GLY A 368 -21.35 -8.98 9.64
CA GLY A 368 -21.63 -8.95 8.22
C GLY A 368 -20.42 -8.52 7.41
N LEU A 369 -20.45 -8.84 6.12
CA LEU A 369 -19.41 -8.49 5.14
C LEU A 369 -20.03 -7.73 3.96
N THR A 370 -19.19 -7.13 3.11
CA THR A 370 -19.65 -6.55 1.86
C THR A 370 -20.28 -7.62 0.96
N GLU A 371 -19.70 -8.81 0.99
CA GLU A 371 -20.08 -10.01 0.23
C GLU A 371 -21.39 -10.67 0.73
N THR A 372 -21.95 -10.22 1.85
CA THR A 372 -23.26 -10.66 2.36
C THR A 372 -24.33 -9.56 2.34
N CYS A 373 -23.99 -8.38 1.82
CA CYS A 373 -24.91 -7.26 1.58
C CYS A 373 -25.91 -6.96 2.73
N THR A 374 -25.66 -7.12 4.02
CA THR A 374 -24.45 -6.98 4.81
C THR A 374 -24.63 -7.85 6.05
N VAL A 375 -25.69 -7.61 6.84
CA VAL A 375 -25.84 -8.21 8.16
C VAL A 375 -26.24 -9.68 8.05
N VAL A 376 -25.45 -10.56 8.67
CA VAL A 376 -25.69 -12.00 8.78
C VAL A 376 -26.29 -12.32 10.15
N THR A 377 -25.75 -11.68 11.20
CA THR A 377 -26.21 -11.84 12.58
C THR A 377 -26.37 -10.47 13.26
N SER A 378 -27.30 -10.39 14.21
CA SER A 378 -27.55 -9.16 14.98
C SER A 378 -28.05 -9.50 16.38
N SER A 379 -27.70 -8.68 17.37
CA SER A 379 -28.23 -8.79 18.73
C SER A 379 -29.63 -8.19 18.81
N SER A 380 -30.57 -8.93 19.40
CA SER A 380 -31.89 -8.38 19.72
C SER A 380 -31.80 -7.47 20.94
N PRO A 381 -32.54 -6.33 21.00
CA PRO A 381 -32.71 -5.55 22.22
C PRO A 381 -33.17 -6.37 23.45
N THR A 382 -33.83 -7.50 23.21
CA THR A 382 -34.36 -8.40 24.26
C THR A 382 -33.42 -9.56 24.60
N ASP A 383 -32.34 -9.74 23.86
CA ASP A 383 -31.39 -10.85 24.03
C ASP A 383 -29.97 -10.39 23.69
N ILE A 384 -29.38 -9.60 24.60
CA ILE A 384 -28.04 -9.04 24.45
C ILE A 384 -27.09 -9.88 25.29
N TRP A 385 -26.07 -10.42 24.63
CA TRP A 385 -24.94 -11.08 25.26
C TRP A 385 -23.65 -10.42 24.80
N PHE A 386 -22.96 -9.70 25.68
CA PHE A 386 -21.74 -8.97 25.32
C PHE A 386 -20.64 -9.92 24.83
N GLY A 387 -19.93 -9.49 23.78
CA GLY A 387 -18.99 -10.32 23.01
C GLY A 387 -19.64 -11.17 21.91
N SER A 388 -20.97 -11.36 21.93
CA SER A 388 -21.71 -12.04 20.86
C SER A 388 -22.04 -11.07 19.72
N SER A 389 -22.00 -11.57 18.49
CA SER A 389 -22.57 -10.90 17.31
C SER A 389 -24.07 -11.16 17.13
N GLY A 390 -24.71 -11.79 18.12
CA GLY A 390 -26.16 -12.01 18.17
C GLY A 390 -26.65 -13.24 17.40
N SER A 391 -27.92 -13.23 17.04
CA SER A 391 -28.60 -14.34 16.37
C SER A 391 -28.62 -14.18 14.84
N ILE A 392 -28.74 -15.30 14.14
CA ILE A 392 -28.81 -15.35 12.67
C ILE A 392 -30.10 -14.68 12.17
N LEU A 393 -30.00 -13.87 11.12
CA LEU A 393 -31.14 -13.16 10.52
C LEU A 393 -32.06 -14.10 9.70
N PRO A 394 -33.35 -13.74 9.52
CA PRO A 394 -34.32 -14.55 8.77
C PRO A 394 -33.83 -14.99 7.39
N GLY A 395 -34.04 -16.24 7.00
CA GLY A 395 -33.68 -16.73 5.66
C GLY A 395 -32.17 -16.89 5.42
N ILE A 396 -31.34 -16.82 6.46
CA ILE A 396 -29.90 -17.12 6.40
C ILE A 396 -29.64 -18.51 7.02
N GLN A 397 -28.72 -19.25 6.41
CA GLN A 397 -28.17 -20.49 6.92
C GLN A 397 -26.68 -20.33 7.13
N CYS A 398 -26.20 -20.79 8.28
CA CYS A 398 -24.78 -20.79 8.60
C CYS A 398 -24.27 -22.22 8.79
N LYS A 399 -23.03 -22.47 8.38
CA LYS A 399 -22.27 -23.67 8.75
C LYS A 399 -20.96 -23.25 9.41
N ILE A 400 -20.41 -24.13 10.23
CA ILE A 400 -19.05 -23.99 10.74
C ILE A 400 -18.25 -25.18 10.21
N VAL A 401 -17.07 -24.94 9.66
CA VAL A 401 -16.18 -25.99 9.14
C VAL A 401 -14.78 -25.87 9.76
N THR A 402 -14.11 -26.99 9.98
CA THR A 402 -12.71 -26.99 10.44
C THR A 402 -11.77 -26.56 9.30
N VAL A 403 -10.49 -26.36 9.61
CA VAL A 403 -9.45 -26.04 8.62
C VAL A 403 -9.33 -27.12 7.56
N GLU A 404 -9.58 -28.38 7.92
CA GLU A 404 -9.57 -29.56 7.05
C GLU A 404 -10.86 -29.71 6.22
N GLY A 405 -11.81 -28.77 6.35
CA GLY A 405 -13.08 -28.78 5.62
C GLY A 405 -14.16 -29.68 6.24
N VAL A 406 -13.98 -30.16 7.47
CA VAL A 406 -14.97 -31.02 8.15
C VAL A 406 -16.06 -30.18 8.79
N GLU A 407 -17.33 -30.49 8.51
CA GLU A 407 -18.46 -29.76 9.06
C GLU A 407 -18.61 -30.00 10.57
N ILE A 408 -18.60 -28.91 11.35
CA ILE A 408 -18.79 -28.92 12.79
C ILE A 408 -20.28 -29.11 13.11
N THR A 409 -20.58 -30.06 14.01
CA THR A 409 -21.96 -30.43 14.36
C THR A 409 -22.34 -30.11 15.81
N GLY A 410 -21.43 -29.55 16.61
CA GLY A 410 -21.66 -29.20 18.00
C GLY A 410 -21.68 -27.70 18.25
N TYR A 411 -22.20 -27.30 19.41
CA TYR A 411 -22.00 -25.96 19.95
C TYR A 411 -20.58 -25.82 20.54
N ASP A 412 -20.14 -24.59 20.74
CA ASP A 412 -18.88 -24.26 21.44
C ASP A 412 -17.60 -24.76 20.74
N GLN A 413 -17.69 -25.13 19.46
CA GLN A 413 -16.56 -25.57 18.64
C GLN A 413 -16.19 -24.49 17.61
N PRO A 414 -14.92 -24.03 17.57
CA PRO A 414 -14.47 -23.02 16.62
C PRO A 414 -14.21 -23.59 15.23
N GLY A 415 -14.49 -22.80 14.21
CA GLY A 415 -14.15 -23.09 12.82
C GLY A 415 -14.54 -21.93 11.90
N GLU A 416 -14.31 -22.07 10.61
CA GLU A 416 -14.68 -21.07 9.61
C GLU A 416 -16.20 -20.98 9.45
N LEU A 417 -16.73 -19.76 9.46
CA LEU A 417 -18.14 -19.48 9.20
C LEU A 417 -18.43 -19.49 7.70
N LEU A 418 -19.40 -20.30 7.29
CA LEU A 418 -19.95 -20.32 5.93
C LEU A 418 -21.38 -19.80 5.96
N VAL A 419 -21.73 -18.92 5.02
CA VAL A 419 -23.02 -18.24 4.99
C VAL A 419 -23.74 -18.49 3.68
N LYS A 420 -25.03 -18.82 3.76
CA LYS A 420 -25.93 -18.92 2.61
C LYS A 420 -27.20 -18.15 2.89
N GLY A 421 -27.64 -17.34 1.92
CA GLY A 421 -28.88 -16.57 2.06
C GLY A 421 -29.12 -15.67 0.86
N PRO A 422 -30.32 -15.07 0.75
CA PRO A 422 -30.71 -14.25 -0.40
C PRO A 422 -29.92 -12.93 -0.53
N ALA A 423 -29.21 -12.52 0.52
CA ALA A 423 -28.34 -11.34 0.54
C ALA A 423 -26.89 -11.62 0.12
N VAL A 424 -26.49 -12.90 -0.03
CA VAL A 424 -25.15 -13.25 -0.54
C VAL A 424 -25.01 -12.72 -1.97
N VAL A 425 -23.93 -12.01 -2.22
CA VAL A 425 -23.70 -11.24 -3.46
C VAL A 425 -23.46 -12.12 -4.68
N LEU A 426 -23.39 -11.50 -5.87
CA LEU A 426 -23.12 -12.21 -7.12
C LEU A 426 -21.68 -12.74 -7.22
N GLY A 427 -20.75 -12.01 -6.60
CA GLY A 427 -19.32 -12.30 -6.62
C GLY A 427 -18.49 -11.03 -6.72
N TYR A 428 -17.21 -11.20 -7.03
CA TYR A 428 -16.24 -10.17 -7.35
C TYR A 428 -16.19 -9.92 -8.86
N LEU A 429 -16.12 -8.65 -9.24
CA LEU A 429 -16.00 -8.20 -10.62
C LEU A 429 -14.63 -8.59 -11.20
N ASN A 430 -14.64 -9.26 -12.35
CA ASN A 430 -13.44 -9.66 -13.10
C ASN A 430 -12.40 -10.41 -12.25
N ASN A 431 -12.84 -11.30 -11.36
CA ASN A 431 -11.95 -12.04 -10.46
C ASN A 431 -12.44 -13.47 -10.20
N ASP A 432 -12.32 -14.32 -11.22
CA ASP A 432 -12.80 -15.71 -11.20
C ASP A 432 -12.10 -16.58 -10.16
N LYS A 433 -10.81 -16.33 -9.90
CA LYS A 433 -10.05 -16.99 -8.82
C LYS A 433 -10.69 -16.72 -7.46
N ALA A 434 -10.88 -15.44 -7.10
CA ALA A 434 -11.50 -15.08 -5.83
C ALA A 434 -12.96 -15.57 -5.74
N ASN A 435 -13.71 -15.60 -6.84
CA ASN A 435 -15.05 -16.14 -6.87
C ASN A 435 -15.09 -17.63 -6.55
N THR A 436 -14.22 -18.41 -7.20
CA THR A 436 -14.12 -19.87 -6.99
C THR A 436 -13.67 -20.22 -5.58
N GLU A 437 -12.76 -19.44 -5.00
CA GLU A 437 -12.30 -19.64 -3.62
C GLU A 437 -13.37 -19.26 -2.57
N THR A 438 -14.16 -18.22 -2.84
CA THR A 438 -15.07 -17.63 -1.85
C THR A 438 -16.47 -18.25 -1.88
N PHE A 439 -16.99 -18.56 -3.08
CA PHE A 439 -18.37 -19.03 -3.26
C PHE A 439 -18.36 -20.49 -3.71
N GLN A 440 -18.56 -21.41 -2.76
CA GLN A 440 -18.47 -22.86 -2.97
C GLN A 440 -19.74 -23.55 -2.47
N ASP A 441 -20.27 -24.49 -3.24
CA ASP A 441 -21.45 -25.29 -2.88
C ASP A 441 -22.69 -24.47 -2.47
N GLY A 442 -22.82 -23.26 -3.03
CA GLY A 442 -23.90 -22.32 -2.73
C GLY A 442 -23.78 -21.65 -1.34
N TYR A 443 -22.63 -21.78 -0.67
CA TYR A 443 -22.23 -21.02 0.51
C TYR A 443 -21.12 -20.05 0.15
N MET A 444 -21.06 -18.94 0.87
CA MET A 444 -19.94 -18.02 0.88
C MET A 444 -19.08 -18.31 2.12
N ARG A 445 -17.78 -18.52 1.90
CA ARG A 445 -16.77 -18.67 2.96
C ARG A 445 -16.36 -17.29 3.45
N THR A 446 -16.56 -17.02 4.75
CA THR A 446 -16.31 -15.66 5.27
C THR A 446 -14.83 -15.39 5.54
N GLY A 447 -14.01 -16.43 5.70
CA GLY A 447 -12.63 -16.31 6.20
C GLY A 447 -12.51 -15.89 7.67
N ASP A 448 -13.64 -15.86 8.40
CA ASP A 448 -13.71 -15.52 9.81
C ASP A 448 -13.97 -16.79 10.64
N GLU A 449 -13.23 -16.95 11.73
CA GLU A 449 -13.46 -18.02 12.71
C GLU A 449 -14.63 -17.64 13.61
N ALA A 450 -15.60 -18.53 13.72
CA ALA A 450 -16.78 -18.34 14.54
C ALA A 450 -17.08 -19.55 15.42
N VAL A 451 -17.86 -19.30 16.48
CA VAL A 451 -18.41 -20.30 17.38
C VAL A 451 -19.89 -20.01 17.58
N VAL A 452 -20.76 -21.01 17.45
CA VAL A 452 -22.16 -20.89 17.86
C VAL A 452 -22.32 -21.40 19.29
N ARG A 453 -22.92 -20.58 20.15
CA ARG A 453 -23.17 -20.88 21.56
C ARG A 453 -24.64 -20.70 21.90
N LYS A 454 -25.09 -21.34 22.98
CA LYS A 454 -26.39 -21.05 23.59
C LYS A 454 -26.25 -19.96 24.63
N ALA A 455 -26.95 -18.86 24.43
CA ALA A 455 -27.04 -17.78 25.40
C ALA A 455 -27.77 -18.23 26.68
N PRO A 456 -27.63 -17.48 27.79
CA PRO A 456 -28.42 -17.72 29.01
C PRO A 456 -29.94 -17.74 28.78
N SER A 457 -30.41 -17.06 27.72
CA SER A 457 -31.80 -17.10 27.25
C SER A 457 -32.22 -18.45 26.62
N GLY A 458 -31.26 -19.32 26.33
CA GLY A 458 -31.44 -20.58 25.59
C GLY A 458 -31.33 -20.45 24.08
N ASN A 459 -31.21 -19.22 23.54
CA ASN A 459 -31.14 -18.96 22.11
C ASN A 459 -29.73 -19.11 21.55
N GLU A 460 -29.64 -19.42 20.25
CA GLU A 460 -28.37 -19.55 19.56
C GLU A 460 -27.79 -18.16 19.21
N HIS A 461 -26.51 -18.00 19.54
CA HIS A 461 -25.74 -16.80 19.37
C HIS A 461 -24.43 -17.13 18.66
N VAL A 462 -24.05 -16.30 17.69
CA VAL A 462 -22.79 -16.43 16.96
C VAL A 462 -21.76 -15.51 17.62
N PHE A 463 -20.58 -16.06 17.87
CA PHE A 463 -19.40 -15.34 18.33
C PHE A 463 -18.37 -15.37 17.21
N ILE A 464 -17.86 -14.21 16.84
CA ILE A 464 -16.75 -14.09 15.89
C ILE A 464 -15.49 -13.98 16.73
N THR A 465 -14.61 -14.95 16.58
CA THR A 465 -13.40 -15.08 17.40
C THR A 465 -12.31 -14.18 16.83
N ASP A 466 -11.95 -14.40 15.57
CA ASP A 466 -11.07 -13.52 14.79
C ASP A 466 -11.11 -13.88 13.31
N ARG A 467 -10.30 -13.20 12.49
CA ARG A 467 -10.02 -13.63 11.12
C ARG A 467 -9.02 -14.74 11.09
N ILE A 468 -9.30 -15.78 10.30
CA ILE A 468 -8.42 -16.95 10.18
C ILE A 468 -7.00 -16.55 9.73
N LYS A 469 -6.90 -15.56 8.83
CA LYS A 469 -5.61 -15.01 8.36
C LYS A 469 -4.90 -14.11 9.37
N GLU A 470 -5.56 -13.74 10.47
CA GLU A 470 -5.04 -12.84 11.50
C GLU A 470 -4.80 -13.55 12.85
N LEU A 471 -5.24 -14.81 13.00
CA LEU A 471 -4.97 -15.66 14.17
C LEU A 471 -3.46 -15.89 14.34
N ILE A 472 -2.99 -15.68 15.57
CA ILE A 472 -1.59 -15.85 15.97
C ILE A 472 -1.38 -17.31 16.37
N LYS A 473 -0.43 -17.99 15.73
CA LYS A 473 -0.16 -19.42 15.92
C LYS A 473 0.92 -19.64 16.98
N VAL A 474 0.50 -19.82 18.23
CA VAL A 474 1.39 -20.00 19.40
C VAL A 474 1.42 -21.47 19.83
N LYS A 475 2.52 -22.19 19.57
CA LYS A 475 2.72 -23.61 19.97
C LYS A 475 1.56 -24.54 19.59
N GLY A 476 0.99 -24.34 18.41
CA GLY A 476 -0.18 -25.10 17.92
C GLY A 476 -1.54 -24.60 18.42
N HIS A 477 -1.58 -23.61 19.31
CA HIS A 477 -2.80 -22.90 19.69
C HIS A 477 -3.03 -21.69 18.79
N GLN A 478 -4.28 -21.42 18.43
CA GLN A 478 -4.68 -20.22 17.70
C GLN A 478 -5.14 -19.15 18.70
N VAL A 479 -4.48 -18.00 18.69
CA VAL A 479 -4.76 -16.86 19.57
C VAL A 479 -5.35 -15.73 18.75
N ALA A 480 -6.51 -15.25 19.14
CA ALA A 480 -7.19 -14.12 18.53
C ALA A 480 -6.59 -12.78 18.99
N PRO A 481 -5.96 -11.98 18.10
CA PRO A 481 -5.60 -10.59 18.40
C PRO A 481 -6.74 -9.78 19.03
N ALA A 482 -7.97 -9.90 18.50
CA ALA A 482 -9.11 -9.12 18.94
C ALA A 482 -9.47 -9.34 20.43
N GLU A 483 -9.30 -10.58 20.92
CA GLU A 483 -9.52 -10.91 22.33
C GLU A 483 -8.51 -10.19 23.23
N LEU A 484 -7.26 -10.10 22.80
CA LEU A 484 -6.19 -9.42 23.54
C LEU A 484 -6.36 -7.90 23.48
N GLU A 485 -6.70 -7.36 22.32
CA GLU A 485 -6.98 -5.92 22.16
C GLU A 485 -8.14 -5.47 23.04
N ALA A 486 -9.25 -6.23 23.06
CA ALA A 486 -10.39 -5.96 23.92
C ALA A 486 -9.99 -5.84 25.40
N HIS A 487 -9.13 -6.75 25.86
CA HIS A 487 -8.67 -6.79 27.24
C HIS A 487 -7.64 -5.70 27.55
N LEU A 488 -6.80 -5.33 26.59
CA LEU A 488 -5.83 -4.24 26.73
C LEU A 488 -6.52 -2.87 26.84
N LEU A 489 -7.61 -2.67 26.09
CA LEU A 489 -8.39 -1.43 26.11
C LEU A 489 -9.04 -1.12 27.46
N SER A 490 -9.20 -2.12 28.34
CA SER A 490 -9.73 -1.92 29.70
C SER A 490 -8.68 -1.37 30.67
N HIS A 491 -7.40 -1.32 30.27
CA HIS A 491 -6.32 -0.86 31.13
C HIS A 491 -6.29 0.67 31.20
N PRO A 492 -6.22 1.31 32.39
CA PRO A 492 -6.28 2.77 32.52
C PRO A 492 -5.20 3.54 31.74
N ALA A 493 -4.04 2.92 31.52
CA ALA A 493 -2.93 3.51 30.78
C ALA A 493 -3.06 3.38 29.24
N VAL A 494 -4.02 2.63 28.72
CA VAL A 494 -4.18 2.33 27.29
C VAL A 494 -5.30 3.20 26.69
N ASN A 495 -4.96 4.06 25.74
CA ASN A 495 -5.93 4.84 24.94
C ASN A 495 -6.46 4.04 23.73
N ASP A 496 -5.59 3.29 23.08
CA ASP A 496 -5.93 2.48 21.92
C ASP A 496 -4.87 1.39 21.78
N CYS A 497 -5.18 0.28 21.10
CA CYS A 497 -4.19 -0.76 20.88
C CYS A 497 -4.47 -1.62 19.64
N ALA A 498 -3.44 -2.29 19.16
CA ALA A 498 -3.53 -3.34 18.16
C ALA A 498 -2.54 -4.45 18.50
N VAL A 499 -2.96 -5.70 18.32
CA VAL A 499 -2.13 -6.88 18.58
C VAL A 499 -1.80 -7.54 17.23
N ILE A 500 -0.54 -7.93 17.08
CA ILE A 500 -0.04 -8.61 15.88
C ILE A 500 0.72 -9.89 16.26
N PRO A 501 0.75 -10.90 15.36
CA PRO A 501 1.69 -12.01 15.46
C PRO A 501 3.10 -11.49 15.24
N VAL A 502 4.04 -11.95 16.06
CA VAL A 502 5.47 -11.77 15.82
C VAL A 502 6.18 -13.11 15.88
N PRO A 503 7.14 -13.41 14.98
CA PRO A 503 7.82 -14.69 14.98
C PRO A 503 8.51 -15.01 16.31
N ASP A 504 8.52 -16.28 16.70
CA ASP A 504 9.25 -16.78 17.87
C ASP A 504 9.81 -18.17 17.58
N ASP A 505 11.11 -18.36 17.80
CA ASP A 505 11.81 -19.59 17.43
C ASP A 505 11.29 -20.83 18.17
N SER A 506 10.70 -20.64 19.37
CA SER A 506 10.19 -21.72 20.21
C SER A 506 8.70 -21.96 20.07
N ALA A 507 7.94 -20.94 19.69
CA ALA A 507 6.49 -20.93 19.68
C ALA A 507 5.87 -20.81 18.28
N GLY A 508 6.67 -20.60 17.24
CA GLY A 508 6.23 -20.23 15.90
C GLY A 508 5.91 -18.74 15.86
N GLU A 509 4.82 -18.33 16.52
CA GLU A 509 4.46 -16.93 16.72
C GLU A 509 4.14 -16.65 18.19
N VAL A 510 4.29 -15.39 18.60
CA VAL A 510 3.80 -14.88 19.89
C VAL A 510 3.06 -13.55 19.71
N PRO A 511 2.10 -13.21 20.60
CA PRO A 511 1.41 -11.92 20.52
C PRO A 511 2.29 -10.74 20.95
N LYS A 512 2.30 -9.67 20.15
CA LYS A 512 2.86 -8.35 20.50
C LYS A 512 1.77 -7.28 20.44
N ALA A 513 1.75 -6.36 21.40
CA ALA A 513 0.80 -5.24 21.42
C ALA A 513 1.47 -3.90 21.07
N TYR A 514 0.88 -3.16 20.13
CA TYR A 514 1.08 -1.73 19.94
C TYR A 514 0.03 -0.97 20.75
N VAL A 515 0.44 0.04 21.51
CA VAL A 515 -0.40 0.76 22.47
C VAL A 515 -0.25 2.27 22.27
N VAL A 516 -1.37 2.98 22.21
CA VAL A 516 -1.41 4.43 22.35
C VAL A 516 -1.64 4.75 23.83
N LYS A 517 -0.78 5.58 24.44
CA LYS A 517 -0.90 5.92 25.87
C LYS A 517 -2.12 6.80 26.14
N SER A 518 -2.78 6.59 27.28
CA SER A 518 -3.84 7.49 27.76
C SER A 518 -3.28 8.87 28.10
N PRO A 519 -3.95 9.98 27.71
CA PRO A 519 -3.56 11.33 28.12
C PRO A 519 -3.58 11.57 29.65
N SER A 520 -4.19 10.66 30.41
CA SER A 520 -4.20 10.69 31.88
C SER A 520 -2.90 10.18 32.51
N VAL A 521 -2.01 9.56 31.74
CA VAL A 521 -0.68 9.13 32.17
C VAL A 521 0.25 10.34 32.12
N GLY A 522 0.84 10.70 33.27
CA GLY A 522 1.74 11.85 33.36
C GLY A 522 3.03 11.64 32.56
N ILE A 523 3.63 12.74 32.07
CA ILE A 523 4.92 12.75 31.33
C ILE A 523 6.07 12.17 32.17
N GLU A 524 5.90 12.06 33.49
CA GLU A 524 6.92 11.60 34.45
C GLU A 524 6.92 10.07 34.70
N GLU A 525 5.94 9.30 34.23
CA GLU A 525 5.92 7.84 34.40
C GLU A 525 6.78 7.14 33.33
N SER A 526 7.70 6.27 33.77
CA SER A 526 8.58 5.53 32.85
C SER A 526 7.79 4.56 31.97
N ASP A 527 7.92 4.68 30.64
CA ASP A 527 7.30 3.78 29.65
C ASP A 527 7.57 2.29 29.94
N LYS A 528 8.75 1.95 30.48
CA LYS A 528 9.07 0.56 30.87
C LYS A 528 8.22 0.05 32.03
N ALA A 529 7.83 0.92 32.97
CA ALA A 529 6.97 0.54 34.08
C ALA A 529 5.53 0.28 33.60
N ILE A 530 5.02 1.15 32.72
CA ILE A 530 3.67 1.03 32.14
C ILE A 530 3.56 -0.22 31.26
N ALA A 531 4.56 -0.48 30.40
CA ALA A 531 4.59 -1.69 29.58
C ALA A 531 4.53 -2.98 30.42
N ARG A 532 5.28 -3.03 31.54
CA ARG A 532 5.22 -4.16 32.48
C ARG A 532 3.87 -4.28 33.18
N ASP A 533 3.24 -3.18 33.53
CA ASP A 533 1.92 -3.17 34.16
C ASP A 533 0.86 -3.73 33.21
N ILE A 534 0.89 -3.29 31.95
CA ILE A 534 0.03 -3.80 30.86
C ILE A 534 0.26 -5.31 30.65
N GLN A 535 1.51 -5.78 30.61
CA GLN A 535 1.81 -7.21 30.47
C GLN A 535 1.25 -8.02 31.65
N LYS A 536 1.46 -7.55 32.88
CA LYS A 536 0.93 -8.19 34.10
C LYS A 536 -0.60 -8.24 34.11
N HIS A 537 -1.25 -7.19 33.60
CA HIS A 537 -2.71 -7.17 33.45
C HIS A 537 -3.19 -8.33 32.56
N VAL A 538 -2.54 -8.55 31.41
CA VAL A 538 -2.86 -9.69 30.54
C VAL A 538 -2.53 -11.03 31.21
N GLU A 539 -1.36 -11.15 31.85
CA GLU A 539 -0.92 -12.39 32.51
C GLU A 539 -1.85 -12.86 33.63
N LYS A 540 -2.47 -11.92 34.34
CA LYS A 540 -3.39 -12.20 35.45
C LYS A 540 -4.74 -12.74 34.98
N HIS A 541 -5.19 -12.37 33.78
CA HIS A 541 -6.55 -12.67 33.31
C HIS A 541 -6.60 -13.63 32.11
N LYS A 542 -5.48 -13.87 31.43
CA LYS A 542 -5.40 -14.71 30.21
C LYS A 542 -4.49 -15.92 30.38
N ALA A 543 -4.78 -16.98 29.64
CA ALA A 543 -3.99 -18.22 29.63
C ALA A 543 -2.55 -17.99 29.16
N HIS A 544 -1.62 -18.86 29.54
CA HIS A 544 -0.19 -18.69 29.30
C HIS A 544 0.16 -18.44 27.82
N TYR A 545 -0.44 -19.19 26.90
CA TYR A 545 -0.19 -19.07 25.46
C TYR A 545 -0.77 -17.79 24.84
N LYS A 546 -1.58 -17.02 25.57
CA LYS A 546 -2.14 -15.72 25.13
C LYS A 546 -1.38 -14.51 25.69
N ARG A 547 -0.31 -14.73 26.45
CA ARG A 547 0.48 -13.63 27.05
C ARG A 547 1.20 -12.84 25.96
N LEU A 548 1.43 -11.55 26.21
CA LEU A 548 2.15 -10.65 25.29
C LEU A 548 3.67 -10.88 25.32
N ALA A 549 4.10 -12.11 25.00
CA ALA A 549 5.51 -12.48 24.99
C ALA A 549 6.32 -11.71 23.93
N GLY A 550 5.67 -11.21 22.89
CA GLY A 550 6.27 -10.34 21.88
C GLY A 550 6.51 -8.89 22.34
N GLY A 551 6.05 -8.52 23.54
CA GLY A 551 6.25 -7.19 24.12
C GLY A 551 5.08 -6.23 23.96
N VAL A 552 5.24 -5.04 24.55
CA VAL A 552 4.35 -3.88 24.40
C VAL A 552 5.17 -2.72 23.85
N GLU A 553 4.71 -2.09 22.78
CA GLU A 553 5.35 -0.92 22.15
C GLU A 553 4.38 0.26 22.10
N PHE A 554 4.86 1.46 22.40
CA PHE A 554 4.03 2.67 22.37
C PHE A 554 4.14 3.39 21.03
N ILE A 555 2.99 3.77 20.46
CA ILE A 555 2.90 4.57 19.23
C ILE A 555 1.88 5.70 19.40
N ASP A 556 1.95 6.72 18.55
CA ASP A 556 1.07 7.89 18.65
C ASP A 556 -0.38 7.57 18.23
N GLU A 557 -0.56 6.74 17.20
CA GLU A 557 -1.88 6.36 16.69
C GLU A 557 -1.89 4.94 16.12
N ILE A 558 -2.99 4.20 16.32
CA ILE A 558 -3.22 2.91 15.67
C ILE A 558 -3.77 3.15 14.24
N PRO A 559 -3.11 2.64 13.18
CA PRO A 559 -3.59 2.83 11.82
C PRO A 559 -4.91 2.09 11.60
N LYS A 560 -5.97 2.84 11.29
CA LYS A 560 -7.33 2.32 11.09
C LYS A 560 -7.93 2.87 9.79
N SER A 561 -8.74 2.06 9.13
CA SER A 561 -9.59 2.53 8.02
C SER A 561 -10.74 3.41 8.53
N PRO A 562 -11.39 4.21 7.66
CA PRO A 562 -12.57 5.01 8.04
C PRO A 562 -13.76 4.20 8.58
N SER A 563 -13.83 2.89 8.33
CA SER A 563 -14.83 1.98 8.93
C SER A 563 -14.41 1.43 10.30
N GLY A 564 -13.29 1.88 10.85
CA GLY A 564 -12.77 1.49 12.17
C GLY A 564 -11.94 0.20 12.20
N LYS A 565 -11.74 -0.46 11.04
CA LYS A 565 -10.92 -1.68 10.92
C LYS A 565 -9.43 -1.37 11.05
N ILE A 566 -8.73 -2.08 11.93
CA ILE A 566 -7.28 -1.97 12.16
C ILE A 566 -6.51 -2.44 10.92
N LEU A 567 -5.57 -1.63 10.45
CA LEU A 567 -4.70 -1.93 9.31
C LEU A 567 -3.43 -2.64 9.80
N ARG A 568 -3.58 -3.89 10.30
CA ARG A 568 -2.48 -4.69 10.88
C ARG A 568 -1.30 -4.91 9.95
N ARG A 569 -1.50 -4.83 8.63
CA ARG A 569 -0.41 -4.87 7.64
C ARG A 569 0.67 -3.83 7.97
N LEU A 570 0.28 -2.56 8.15
CA LEU A 570 1.20 -1.47 8.44
C LEU A 570 1.98 -1.68 9.75
N LEU A 571 1.34 -2.28 10.77
CA LEU A 571 2.00 -2.60 12.04
C LEU A 571 2.95 -3.80 11.93
N ARG A 572 2.61 -4.80 11.12
CA ARG A 572 3.50 -5.95 10.85
C ARG A 572 4.70 -5.53 10.02
N ASP A 573 4.52 -4.66 9.03
CA ASP A 573 5.60 -4.14 8.21
C ASP A 573 6.57 -3.36 9.09
N LYS A 574 6.05 -2.48 9.96
CA LYS A 574 6.83 -1.77 10.99
C LYS A 574 7.58 -2.71 11.95
N GLU A 575 6.95 -3.80 12.40
CA GLU A 575 7.62 -4.77 13.28
C GLU A 575 8.67 -5.61 12.55
N LYS A 576 8.44 -5.97 11.29
CA LYS A 576 9.41 -6.67 10.45
C LYS A 576 10.66 -5.81 10.26
N GLU A 577 10.47 -4.54 9.94
CA GLU A 577 11.55 -3.55 9.87
C GLU A 577 12.30 -3.45 11.21
N ARG A 578 11.58 -3.33 12.34
CA ARG A 578 12.21 -3.24 13.67
C ARG A 578 12.97 -4.52 14.06
N ARG A 579 12.45 -5.71 13.75
CA ARG A 579 13.12 -6.98 14.05
C ARG A 579 14.36 -7.18 13.21
N ARG A 580 14.34 -6.76 11.94
CA ARG A 580 15.54 -6.66 11.10
C ARG A 580 16.60 -5.80 11.80
N LYS A 581 16.21 -4.62 12.30
CA LYS A 581 17.06 -3.70 13.09
C LYS A 581 17.54 -4.23 14.46
N ALA A 582 16.83 -5.18 15.07
CA ALA A 582 17.16 -5.70 16.42
C ALA A 582 17.98 -6.99 16.37
N GLY A 583 17.77 -7.84 15.35
CA GLY A 583 18.59 -9.03 15.09
C GLY A 583 20.05 -8.68 14.81
N SER A 584 20.28 -7.55 14.15
CA SER A 584 21.63 -7.01 13.90
C SER A 584 22.35 -6.55 15.19
N LYS A 585 21.63 -6.17 16.26
CA LYS A 585 22.20 -5.77 17.57
C LYS A 585 22.51 -6.94 18.53
N LEU A 586 21.84 -8.09 18.44
CA LEU A 586 22.12 -9.26 19.30
C LEU A 586 23.37 -10.05 18.84
N ASN A 587 23.66 -10.06 17.54
CA ASN A 587 24.88 -10.67 16.99
C ASN A 587 26.17 -9.86 17.26
N SER A 588 26.11 -8.69 17.90
CA SER A 588 27.30 -7.92 18.33
C SER A 588 27.68 -8.10 19.80
N ALA A 589 26.82 -8.69 20.64
CA ALA A 589 27.03 -8.81 22.07
C ALA A 589 27.60 -10.18 22.55
N MET A 590 27.77 -11.17 21.65
CA MET A 590 28.48 -12.42 21.95
C MET A 590 29.89 -12.40 21.34
N ALA A 591 30.81 -11.64 21.94
CA ALA A 591 32.24 -11.77 21.71
C ALA A 591 32.97 -11.83 23.06
N VAL A 592 33.74 -12.91 23.23
CA VAL A 592 34.46 -13.36 24.42
C VAL A 592 35.40 -12.27 25.02
N PRO A 593 35.53 -12.11 26.36
CA PRO A 593 36.57 -11.26 26.94
C PRO A 593 37.94 -11.97 26.88
N ASN A 594 38.97 -11.22 26.44
CA ASN A 594 40.35 -11.64 26.24
C ASN A 594 41.09 -11.93 27.58
N PRO A 595 41.92 -12.98 27.71
CA PRO A 595 42.64 -13.31 28.94
C PRO A 595 44.00 -12.60 28.99
N ASN A 596 44.14 -11.61 29.87
CA ASN A 596 45.41 -11.23 30.52
C ASN A 596 45.20 -10.05 31.47
N GLN A 597 44.90 -10.33 32.74
CA GLN A 597 45.24 -9.45 33.85
C GLN A 597 45.48 -10.33 35.09
N ALA A 598 46.70 -10.30 35.61
CA ALA A 598 47.11 -11.03 36.81
C ALA A 598 47.26 -10.06 38.00
N ASN A 599 46.86 -10.55 39.18
CA ASN A 599 47.04 -10.04 40.56
C ASN A 599 46.22 -8.77 40.91
N GLN A 600 45.50 -8.66 42.03
CA GLN A 600 45.69 -9.17 43.40
C GLN A 600 44.37 -9.02 44.22
N ASP A 601 44.22 -9.85 45.26
CA ASP A 601 43.44 -9.66 46.50
C ASP A 601 41.92 -10.01 46.62
N VAL A 602 41.71 -11.20 47.20
CA VAL A 602 40.82 -11.68 48.32
C VAL A 602 39.49 -10.96 48.66
N ASP A 603 38.36 -11.69 48.66
CA ASP A 603 37.73 -12.36 49.83
C ASP A 603 36.30 -12.88 49.52
N ASP A 604 36.06 -14.15 49.88
CA ASP A 604 34.84 -14.92 50.23
C ASP A 604 33.42 -14.52 49.74
N ILE A 605 32.68 -15.51 49.21
CA ILE A 605 31.65 -16.30 49.95
C ILE A 605 31.12 -17.44 49.06
N ASP A 606 31.16 -18.65 49.63
CA ASP A 606 30.63 -19.96 49.17
C ASP A 606 29.20 -19.98 48.62
N TYR A 607 28.94 -20.87 47.64
CA TYR A 607 27.98 -21.98 47.81
C TYR A 607 28.28 -23.14 46.84
N HIS A 608 28.25 -24.35 47.40
CA HIS A 608 28.72 -25.63 46.91
C HIS A 608 28.07 -26.22 45.65
N ASP A 609 28.92 -26.94 44.91
CA ASP A 609 28.70 -27.95 43.86
C ASP A 609 27.69 -29.06 44.22
N ASP A 610 27.06 -29.63 43.18
CA ASP A 610 27.25 -31.04 42.81
C ASP A 610 26.63 -31.33 41.43
N ASP A 611 27.50 -31.49 40.43
CA ASP A 611 27.25 -32.19 39.16
C ASP A 611 27.62 -33.67 39.32
N PRO A 612 27.16 -34.58 38.45
CA PRO A 612 28.19 -35.28 37.68
C PRO A 612 27.88 -35.44 36.19
N THR A 613 28.95 -35.22 35.44
CA THR A 613 29.22 -35.40 34.01
C THR A 613 29.15 -36.84 33.47
N LEU A 614 28.59 -36.95 32.25
CA LEU A 614 29.02 -37.66 31.02
C LEU A 614 29.71 -39.06 31.01
N GLU A 615 29.25 -39.93 30.10
CA GLU A 615 29.97 -40.62 28.97
C GLU A 615 29.09 -41.78 28.40
N ALA A 616 28.73 -41.81 27.11
CA ALA A 616 29.41 -42.36 25.90
C ALA A 616 29.39 -43.91 25.78
N ASP A 617 28.58 -44.45 24.84
CA ASP A 617 28.98 -45.36 23.73
C ASP A 617 27.90 -46.38 23.25
N GLU A 618 27.93 -46.59 21.91
CA GLU A 618 27.50 -47.72 21.06
C GLU A 618 26.00 -47.99 20.75
N ALA A 619 25.61 -47.80 19.47
CA ALA A 619 25.43 -48.90 18.49
C ALA A 619 24.75 -48.43 17.18
N GLU A 620 25.37 -48.76 16.06
CA GLU A 620 24.80 -48.78 14.70
C GLU A 620 23.72 -49.86 14.54
N GLU A 621 22.73 -49.66 13.67
CA GLU A 621 22.45 -50.52 12.51
C GLU A 621 21.10 -50.20 11.81
N ILE A 622 21.21 -49.99 10.49
CA ILE A 622 20.41 -50.57 9.39
C ILE A 622 18.93 -50.17 9.20
N ILE A 623 18.69 -49.48 8.10
CA ILE A 623 17.39 -49.39 7.40
C ILE A 623 17.39 -50.49 6.34
N GLU A 624 16.48 -51.46 6.45
CA GLU A 624 16.24 -52.47 5.41
C GLU A 624 15.42 -51.87 4.27
N ASP A 625 15.94 -52.13 3.07
CA ASP A 625 15.36 -51.97 1.74
C ASP A 625 14.58 -53.25 1.37
N ASP A 626 13.44 -53.09 0.69
CA ASP A 626 12.74 -54.09 -0.14
C ASP A 626 11.37 -53.46 -0.53
N GLY A 627 10.97 -53.29 -1.78
CA GLY A 627 11.54 -53.61 -3.08
C GLY A 627 10.46 -53.29 -4.13
N ASP A 628 10.85 -52.66 -5.23
CA ASP A 628 10.00 -52.41 -6.39
C ASP A 628 9.75 -53.70 -7.18
N VAL A 629 8.49 -54.00 -7.54
CA VAL A 629 8.15 -54.79 -8.74
C VAL A 629 6.81 -54.28 -9.34
N PRO A 630 6.71 -54.11 -10.68
CA PRO A 630 5.73 -53.26 -11.36
C PRO A 630 4.51 -54.04 -11.87
N MET A 631 3.42 -53.34 -12.21
CA MET A 631 2.34 -53.91 -13.03
C MET A 631 1.85 -52.90 -14.08
N ASP A 632 2.11 -53.29 -15.34
CA ASP A 632 1.61 -52.71 -16.57
C ASP A 632 0.09 -52.91 -16.77
N SER A 633 -0.48 -51.95 -17.51
CA SER A 633 -1.61 -51.99 -18.46
C SER A 633 -2.73 -53.03 -18.32
N ASP A 634 -3.98 -52.56 -18.29
CA ASP A 634 -4.93 -52.88 -19.36
C ASP A 634 -6.08 -51.86 -19.46
N ASP A 635 -6.55 -51.75 -20.69
CA ASP A 635 -7.29 -50.69 -21.37
C ASP A 635 -8.83 -50.89 -21.34
N GLU A 636 -9.55 -49.87 -21.83
CA GLU A 636 -10.92 -49.83 -22.38
C GLU A 636 -12.08 -49.18 -21.59
N GLY A 637 -12.44 -47.95 -22.05
CA GLY A 637 -13.82 -47.51 -22.37
C GLY A 637 -14.27 -46.19 -21.70
N GLY A 638 -13.96 -44.97 -22.21
CA GLY A 638 -14.69 -44.22 -23.27
C GLY A 638 -15.94 -43.48 -22.71
N GLU A 639 -16.18 -42.16 -22.79
CA GLU A 639 -15.80 -41.09 -23.73
C GLU A 639 -15.89 -39.69 -23.05
N GLY A 640 -15.02 -38.74 -23.46
CA GLY A 640 -15.42 -37.35 -23.73
C GLY A 640 -15.06 -36.23 -22.73
N GLY A 641 -13.81 -35.77 -22.73
CA GLY A 641 -13.42 -34.46 -22.18
C GLY A 641 -11.97 -34.14 -22.50
N GLN A 642 -11.71 -33.14 -23.34
CA GLN A 642 -10.36 -32.69 -23.67
C GLN A 642 -9.72 -32.02 -22.45
N ASP A 643 -8.75 -32.69 -21.83
CA ASP A 643 -7.83 -32.08 -20.87
C ASP A 643 -6.88 -31.14 -21.63
N MET A 644 -7.03 -29.83 -21.43
CA MET A 644 -5.97 -28.87 -21.73
C MET A 644 -4.90 -28.99 -20.65
N GLN A 645 -3.89 -29.83 -20.89
CA GLN A 645 -2.60 -29.69 -20.22
C GLN A 645 -2.01 -28.34 -20.65
N MET A 646 -2.01 -27.34 -19.76
CA MET A 646 -1.11 -26.19 -19.92
C MET A 646 0.30 -26.69 -19.61
N GLU A 647 1.08 -27.00 -20.64
CA GLU A 647 2.53 -27.12 -20.54
C GLU A 647 3.09 -25.75 -20.09
N ILE A 648 3.71 -25.70 -18.91
CA ILE A 648 4.53 -24.56 -18.50
C ILE A 648 5.84 -24.65 -19.32
N GLU A 649 5.93 -23.93 -20.43
CA GLU A 649 7.21 -23.77 -21.13
C GLU A 649 8.16 -22.91 -20.26
N ILE A 650 9.06 -23.58 -19.52
CA ILE A 650 10.15 -22.92 -18.80
C ILE A 650 11.20 -22.47 -19.82
N GLN A 651 11.16 -21.19 -20.19
CA GLN A 651 12.13 -20.57 -21.11
C GLN A 651 13.27 -19.89 -20.32
N ASN A 652 14.51 -20.37 -20.48
CA ASN A 652 15.72 -19.75 -19.89
C ASN A 652 16.82 -19.55 -20.95
N ASP A 653 17.00 -18.28 -21.36
CA ASP A 653 17.90 -17.80 -22.42
C ASP A 653 19.34 -17.50 -21.93
N SER A 654 19.65 -17.76 -20.65
CA SER A 654 20.98 -17.51 -20.09
C SER A 654 22.04 -18.49 -20.62
N VAL A 655 23.28 -18.01 -20.75
CA VAL A 655 24.44 -18.82 -21.15
C VAL A 655 25.21 -19.39 -19.95
N ALA A 656 25.09 -18.77 -18.79
CA ALA A 656 25.65 -19.23 -17.52
C ALA A 656 24.82 -18.69 -16.35
N HIS A 657 24.91 -19.33 -15.19
CA HIS A 657 24.24 -18.90 -13.96
C HIS A 657 25.20 -19.03 -12.77
N PHE A 658 24.95 -18.23 -11.72
CA PHE A 658 25.58 -18.35 -10.41
C PHE A 658 24.48 -18.37 -9.35
N ASP A 659 24.42 -19.44 -8.57
CA ASP A 659 23.41 -19.74 -7.56
C ASP A 659 24.00 -19.83 -6.14
N GLY A 660 25.14 -19.18 -5.91
CA GLY A 660 25.83 -19.23 -4.61
C GLY A 660 25.16 -18.42 -3.50
N HIS A 661 24.24 -17.51 -3.84
CA HIS A 661 23.46 -16.78 -2.84
C HIS A 661 22.29 -17.63 -2.32
N LYS A 662 21.96 -17.45 -1.03
CA LYS A 662 20.81 -18.13 -0.39
C LYS A 662 19.54 -17.27 -0.34
N ASP A 663 19.65 -16.01 -0.73
CA ASP A 663 18.59 -15.01 -0.71
C ASP A 663 18.78 -14.05 -1.90
N SER A 664 17.82 -13.15 -2.13
CA SER A 664 17.81 -12.22 -3.25
C SER A 664 19.11 -11.41 -3.39
N ILE A 665 19.55 -11.19 -4.63
CA ILE A 665 20.74 -10.40 -4.94
C ILE A 665 20.34 -8.93 -5.04
N PHE A 666 20.68 -8.11 -4.04
CA PHE A 666 20.27 -6.71 -3.98
C PHE A 666 21.16 -5.76 -4.78
N CYS A 667 22.46 -6.05 -4.89
CA CYS A 667 23.39 -5.16 -5.56
C CYS A 667 24.40 -5.93 -6.42
N ILE A 668 24.83 -5.29 -7.51
CA ILE A 668 25.76 -5.86 -8.49
C ILE A 668 26.70 -4.77 -9.04
N ALA A 669 27.99 -5.09 -9.12
CA ALA A 669 29.03 -4.21 -9.65
C ALA A 669 29.95 -4.96 -10.61
N GLN A 670 30.47 -4.24 -11.60
CA GLN A 670 31.42 -4.75 -12.58
C GLN A 670 32.77 -4.09 -12.40
N HIS A 671 33.84 -4.87 -12.53
CA HIS A 671 35.18 -4.35 -12.39
C HIS A 671 35.53 -3.43 -13.59
N PRO A 672 36.12 -2.25 -13.36
CA PRO A 672 36.29 -1.22 -14.41
C PRO A 672 37.30 -1.58 -15.51
N VAL A 673 38.28 -2.43 -15.21
CA VAL A 673 39.30 -2.90 -16.18
C VAL A 673 38.96 -4.28 -16.75
N HIS A 674 38.79 -5.28 -15.88
CA HIS A 674 38.42 -6.66 -16.22
C HIS A 674 36.89 -6.84 -16.20
N GLN A 675 36.23 -6.56 -17.32
CA GLN A 675 34.76 -6.56 -17.39
C GLN A 675 34.11 -7.92 -17.11
N GLU A 676 34.86 -9.01 -17.22
CA GLU A 676 34.45 -10.36 -16.86
C GLU A 676 34.29 -10.57 -15.35
N ILE A 677 34.89 -9.72 -14.50
CA ILE A 677 34.84 -9.86 -13.05
C ILE A 677 33.65 -9.07 -12.51
N ILE A 678 32.70 -9.80 -11.93
CA ILE A 678 31.47 -9.25 -11.37
C ILE A 678 31.45 -9.50 -9.86
N ALA A 679 30.97 -8.53 -9.10
CA ALA A 679 30.69 -8.69 -7.68
C ALA A 679 29.19 -8.54 -7.42
N THR A 680 28.63 -9.45 -6.64
CA THR A 680 27.23 -9.48 -6.22
C THR A 680 27.13 -9.43 -4.71
N GLY A 681 26.12 -8.72 -4.18
CA GLY A 681 25.80 -8.67 -2.75
C GLY A 681 24.35 -9.07 -2.53
N GLY A 682 24.11 -10.00 -1.60
CA GLY A 682 22.80 -10.59 -1.36
C GLY A 682 22.21 -10.29 0.00
N GLY A 683 20.95 -10.72 0.16
CA GLY A 683 20.23 -10.73 1.44
C GLY A 683 20.74 -11.76 2.45
N ASP A 684 21.61 -12.66 1.99
CA ASP A 684 22.28 -13.68 2.79
C ASP A 684 23.53 -13.17 3.52
N ASP A 685 23.67 -11.84 3.64
CA ASP A 685 24.77 -11.11 4.30
C ASP A 685 26.16 -11.35 3.66
N ILE A 686 26.20 -11.97 2.49
CA ILE A 686 27.42 -12.40 1.81
C ILE A 686 27.53 -11.70 0.45
N GLY A 687 28.74 -11.27 0.11
CA GLY A 687 29.08 -10.88 -1.25
C GLY A 687 29.90 -11.96 -1.95
N TYR A 688 29.73 -12.11 -3.26
CA TYR A 688 30.57 -12.99 -4.07
C TYR A 688 31.23 -12.21 -5.19
N ILE A 689 32.45 -12.62 -5.52
CA ILE A 689 33.13 -12.20 -6.74
C ILE A 689 33.15 -13.40 -7.68
N ILE A 690 32.62 -13.22 -8.88
CA ILE A 690 32.46 -14.27 -9.89
C ILE A 690 33.19 -13.88 -11.17
N ASP A 691 33.71 -14.90 -11.88
CA ASP A 691 34.27 -14.76 -13.22
C ASP A 691 33.16 -15.09 -14.22
N ALA A 692 32.58 -14.07 -14.85
CA ALA A 692 31.55 -14.21 -15.87
C ALA A 692 32.12 -14.47 -17.28
N SER A 693 33.41 -14.83 -17.39
CA SER A 693 33.99 -15.28 -18.65
C SER A 693 33.20 -16.47 -19.20
N PRO A 694 32.72 -16.42 -20.45
CA PRO A 694 31.94 -17.52 -21.00
C PRO A 694 32.79 -18.79 -21.10
N ALA A 695 32.37 -19.86 -20.43
CA ALA A 695 32.78 -21.21 -20.82
C ALA A 695 32.35 -21.45 -22.28
N ALA A 696 33.19 -22.12 -23.07
CA ALA A 696 32.97 -22.29 -24.50
C ALA A 696 31.55 -22.79 -24.80
N ALA A 697 30.84 -22.07 -25.68
CA ALA A 697 29.48 -22.41 -26.09
C ALA A 697 29.42 -23.86 -26.60
N VAL A 698 28.68 -24.72 -25.91
CA VAL A 698 28.19 -25.96 -26.50
C VAL A 698 26.95 -25.58 -27.31
N GLU A 699 27.05 -25.57 -28.64
CA GLU A 699 25.85 -25.48 -29.48
C GLU A 699 24.92 -26.65 -29.14
N PRO A 700 23.60 -26.44 -28.98
CA PRO A 700 22.68 -27.53 -28.73
C PRO A 700 22.58 -28.41 -29.99
N SER A 701 23.42 -29.43 -30.07
CA SER A 701 23.28 -30.50 -31.06
C SER A 701 22.14 -31.41 -30.63
N GLY A 702 20.92 -31.06 -31.02
CA GLY A 702 19.76 -31.94 -30.97
C GLY A 702 18.97 -31.89 -29.66
N GLY A 703 17.94 -31.03 -29.63
CA GLY A 703 16.60 -31.27 -29.07
C GLY A 703 16.40 -31.68 -27.61
N ALA A 704 17.45 -31.96 -26.83
CA ALA A 704 17.33 -32.34 -25.42
C ALA A 704 17.85 -31.21 -24.51
N PRO A 705 17.14 -30.85 -23.42
CA PRO A 705 17.64 -29.92 -22.42
C PRO A 705 18.90 -30.50 -21.75
N VAL A 706 20.00 -29.74 -21.73
CA VAL A 706 21.24 -30.09 -21.02
C VAL A 706 21.37 -29.17 -19.82
N GLU A 707 21.61 -29.73 -18.63
CA GLU A 707 21.91 -28.98 -17.40
C GLU A 707 23.21 -28.18 -17.61
N ARG A 708 23.14 -26.86 -17.40
CA ARG A 708 24.26 -25.94 -17.65
C ARG A 708 25.20 -25.93 -16.43
N GLU A 709 26.51 -25.87 -16.66
CA GLU A 709 27.48 -25.82 -15.56
C GLU A 709 27.44 -24.44 -14.86
N GLY A 710 27.26 -24.43 -13.53
CA GLY A 710 27.22 -23.21 -12.73
C GLY A 710 28.57 -22.51 -12.62
N LEU A 711 28.57 -21.18 -12.59
CA LEU A 711 29.75 -20.36 -12.35
C LEU A 711 30.28 -20.61 -10.92
N LYS A 712 31.60 -20.50 -10.75
CA LYS A 712 32.25 -20.66 -9.44
C LYS A 712 32.60 -19.29 -8.85
N SER A 713 32.45 -19.15 -7.54
CA SER A 713 32.93 -17.98 -6.81
C SER A 713 34.46 -17.96 -6.81
N LEU A 714 35.04 -16.82 -7.19
CA LEU A 714 36.47 -16.53 -7.07
C LEU A 714 36.84 -16.15 -5.64
N PHE A 715 35.95 -15.42 -4.98
CA PHE A 715 36.15 -14.92 -3.63
C PHE A 715 34.80 -14.64 -2.95
N THR A 716 34.79 -14.73 -1.63
CA THR A 716 33.63 -14.43 -0.79
C THR A 716 33.95 -13.23 0.09
N LEU A 717 33.08 -12.23 0.05
CA LEU A 717 33.14 -10.99 0.82
C LEU A 717 32.23 -11.16 2.03
N ASP A 718 32.78 -11.75 3.09
CA ASP A 718 32.03 -12.14 4.29
C ASP A 718 32.14 -11.11 5.42
N GLY A 719 31.24 -11.25 6.40
CA GLY A 719 31.28 -10.61 7.71
C GLY A 719 30.47 -9.34 7.88
N HIS A 720 29.55 -9.05 6.96
CA HIS A 720 28.35 -8.29 7.31
C HIS A 720 27.44 -9.13 8.22
N LYS A 721 26.55 -8.47 8.98
CA LYS A 721 25.56 -9.08 9.89
C LYS A 721 24.11 -8.86 9.46
N ASP A 722 23.92 -8.20 8.32
CA ASP A 722 22.65 -7.92 7.65
C ASP A 722 22.94 -7.73 6.16
N SER A 723 21.89 -7.60 5.35
CA SER A 723 21.96 -7.64 3.89
C SER A 723 22.92 -6.60 3.31
N ILE A 724 23.64 -6.97 2.24
CA ILE A 724 24.52 -6.06 1.52
C ILE A 724 23.69 -5.18 0.58
N SER A 725 23.50 -3.92 0.94
CA SER A 725 22.72 -2.92 0.20
C SER A 725 23.50 -2.26 -0.94
N GLY A 726 24.83 -2.22 -0.85
CA GLY A 726 25.69 -1.61 -1.86
C GLY A 726 27.02 -2.34 -2.04
N ILE A 727 27.46 -2.46 -3.28
CA ILE A 727 28.76 -3.03 -3.63
C ILE A 727 29.37 -2.23 -4.78
N THR A 728 30.67 -1.92 -4.70
CA THR A 728 31.36 -1.23 -5.80
C THR A 728 32.85 -1.52 -5.85
N PHE A 729 33.39 -1.53 -7.06
CA PHE A 729 34.83 -1.44 -7.28
C PHE A 729 35.30 0.01 -7.25
N SER A 730 36.53 0.23 -6.75
CA SER A 730 37.16 1.54 -6.76
C SER A 730 37.53 1.95 -8.18
N GLN A 731 37.36 3.23 -8.52
CA GLN A 731 37.74 3.74 -9.84
C GLN A 731 39.04 4.55 -9.78
N PRO A 732 39.77 4.65 -10.90
CA PRO A 732 39.51 4.03 -12.21
C PRO A 732 40.06 2.60 -12.37
N LYS A 733 40.89 2.12 -11.43
CA LYS A 733 41.69 0.89 -11.62
C LYS A 733 41.07 -0.39 -11.06
N GLY A 734 40.03 -0.32 -10.22
CA GLY A 734 39.43 -1.51 -9.58
C GLY A 734 40.31 -2.13 -8.49
N GLN A 735 41.25 -1.39 -7.92
CA GLN A 735 42.22 -1.92 -6.96
C GLN A 735 41.60 -2.32 -5.62
N PHE A 736 40.45 -1.75 -5.30
CA PHE A 736 39.69 -2.09 -4.10
C PHE A 736 38.26 -2.43 -4.47
N ILE A 737 37.62 -3.22 -3.63
CA ILE A 737 36.19 -3.42 -3.62
C ILE A 737 35.67 -2.99 -2.25
N ALA A 738 34.55 -2.31 -2.24
CA ALA A 738 33.88 -1.89 -1.02
C ALA A 738 32.45 -2.44 -1.02
N THR A 739 32.00 -2.89 0.15
CA THR A 739 30.62 -3.32 0.40
C THR A 739 30.05 -2.51 1.55
N ALA A 740 28.77 -2.22 1.45
CA ALA A 740 27.97 -1.53 2.43
C ALA A 740 26.80 -2.43 2.83
N GLY A 741 26.57 -2.57 4.13
CA GLY A 741 25.48 -3.36 4.67
C GLY A 741 24.44 -2.53 5.39
N LEU A 742 23.24 -3.11 5.54
CA LEU A 742 22.21 -2.62 6.45
C LEU A 742 22.61 -2.76 7.92
N ASP A 743 23.73 -3.43 8.21
CA ASP A 743 24.38 -3.41 9.52
C ASP A 743 25.19 -2.14 9.79
N GLY A 744 25.18 -1.18 8.85
CA GLY A 744 25.88 0.10 8.96
C GLY A 744 27.38 0.01 8.70
N LYS A 745 27.89 -1.18 8.36
CA LYS A 745 29.31 -1.39 8.12
C LYS A 745 29.68 -1.06 6.69
N LEU A 746 30.78 -0.34 6.53
CA LEU A 746 31.53 -0.22 5.29
C LEU A 746 32.76 -1.11 5.38
N ARG A 747 32.88 -2.08 4.48
CA ARG A 747 34.04 -2.99 4.43
C ARG A 747 34.78 -2.80 3.11
N ALA A 748 36.10 -2.84 3.18
CA ALA A 748 36.95 -2.71 2.00
C ALA A 748 37.93 -3.88 1.90
N TRP A 749 38.16 -4.35 0.68
CA TRP A 749 39.14 -5.37 0.34
C TRP A 749 40.03 -4.86 -0.78
N GLN A 750 41.31 -5.21 -0.69
CA GLN A 750 42.31 -4.91 -1.70
C GLN A 750 42.45 -6.09 -2.66
N GLY A 751 42.29 -5.81 -3.95
CA GLY A 751 42.51 -6.76 -5.03
C GLY A 751 43.96 -6.79 -5.51
N VAL A 752 44.40 -7.93 -6.02
CA VAL A 752 45.59 -7.99 -6.88
C VAL A 752 45.27 -7.45 -8.28
N PRO A 753 46.25 -6.99 -9.07
CA PRO A 753 46.01 -6.37 -10.38
C PRO A 753 45.27 -7.24 -11.42
N ASP A 754 45.25 -8.57 -11.23
CA ASP A 754 44.50 -9.50 -12.08
C ASP A 754 43.02 -9.61 -11.70
N GLY A 755 42.58 -8.97 -10.60
CA GLY A 755 41.21 -8.95 -10.10
C GLY A 755 40.70 -10.27 -9.51
N LYS A 756 41.52 -11.33 -9.45
CA LYS A 756 41.09 -12.69 -9.07
C LYS A 756 41.30 -13.04 -7.61
N LYS A 757 42.13 -12.30 -6.87
CA LYS A 757 42.32 -12.49 -5.43
C LYS A 757 42.12 -11.19 -4.67
N TRP A 758 41.53 -11.32 -3.48
CA TRP A 758 41.15 -10.20 -2.64
C TRP A 758 41.63 -10.45 -1.22
N LYS A 759 42.00 -9.37 -0.54
CA LYS A 759 42.44 -9.40 0.85
C LYS A 759 41.67 -8.34 1.62
N PHE A 760 41.05 -8.73 2.73
CA PHE A 760 40.41 -7.78 3.63
C PHE A 760 41.38 -6.70 4.07
N LEU A 761 40.96 -5.45 3.95
CA LEU A 761 41.77 -4.26 4.22
C LEU A 761 41.35 -3.66 5.56
N ALA A 762 40.09 -3.21 5.67
CA ALA A 762 39.55 -2.56 6.86
C ALA A 762 38.01 -2.57 6.85
N GLU A 763 37.44 -2.32 8.03
CA GLU A 763 36.02 -2.02 8.21
C GLU A 763 35.86 -0.69 8.97
N ALA A 764 34.79 0.05 8.66
CA ALA A 764 34.35 1.23 9.38
C ALA A 764 32.84 1.12 9.64
N GLN A 765 32.36 1.72 10.72
CA GLN A 765 30.95 1.76 11.07
C GLN A 765 30.65 3.09 11.76
N GLU A 766 30.17 4.05 10.99
CA GLU A 766 29.83 5.39 11.49
C GLU A 766 28.31 5.58 11.62
N VAL A 767 27.51 4.73 10.96
CA VAL A 767 26.06 4.85 10.83
C VAL A 767 25.38 3.53 11.20
N GLU A 768 24.06 3.58 11.47
CA GLU A 768 23.29 2.36 11.78
C GLU A 768 22.98 1.52 10.54
N GLU A 769 22.68 2.14 9.39
CA GLU A 769 22.33 1.46 8.13
C GLU A 769 22.84 2.29 6.93
N ILE A 770 23.42 1.63 5.93
CA ILE A 770 23.86 2.28 4.68
C ILE A 770 22.89 1.89 3.56
N ASN A 771 22.37 2.87 2.80
CA ASN A 771 21.37 2.63 1.75
C ASN A 771 22.00 2.36 0.38
N TRP A 772 23.05 3.10 0.02
CA TRP A 772 23.71 2.99 -1.29
C TRP A 772 25.21 3.30 -1.18
N LEU A 773 25.98 2.80 -2.16
CA LEU A 773 27.43 2.95 -2.24
C LEU A 773 27.85 3.16 -3.71
N ILE A 774 28.60 4.22 -4.00
CA ILE A 774 29.07 4.54 -5.36
C ILE A 774 30.55 4.98 -5.39
N PRO A 775 31.31 4.65 -6.45
CA PRO A 775 32.70 5.08 -6.58
C PRO A 775 32.80 6.43 -7.30
N ASN A 776 33.84 7.21 -6.97
CA ASN A 776 34.18 8.43 -7.70
C ASN A 776 34.85 8.07 -9.04
N PRO A 777 34.34 8.50 -10.20
CA PRO A 777 34.93 8.20 -11.51
C PRO A 777 36.22 8.97 -11.81
N SER A 778 36.59 9.99 -11.02
CA SER A 778 37.72 10.87 -11.33
C SER A 778 39.09 10.16 -11.28
N PRO A 779 39.94 10.31 -12.32
CA PRO A 779 41.34 9.89 -12.25
C PRO A 779 42.19 10.73 -11.29
N ASP A 780 41.78 11.98 -11.01
CA ASP A 780 42.53 12.92 -10.17
C ASP A 780 42.36 12.61 -8.68
N HIS A 781 41.24 11.97 -8.32
CA HIS A 781 40.93 11.49 -6.97
C HIS A 781 40.64 9.98 -6.99
N PRO A 782 41.67 9.15 -7.22
CA PRO A 782 41.50 7.71 -7.37
C PRO A 782 41.11 7.06 -6.05
N ASN A 783 40.34 5.97 -6.11
CA ASN A 783 39.93 5.18 -4.94
C ASN A 783 39.07 5.93 -3.89
N VAL A 784 38.33 6.94 -4.32
CA VAL A 784 37.31 7.59 -3.50
C VAL A 784 35.95 6.90 -3.70
N ILE A 785 35.20 6.74 -2.62
CA ILE A 785 33.83 6.20 -2.61
C ILE A 785 32.92 7.11 -1.77
N ALA A 786 31.64 7.17 -2.12
CA ALA A 786 30.62 7.86 -1.35
C ALA A 786 29.49 6.90 -0.97
N LEU A 787 28.94 7.10 0.22
CA LEU A 787 27.78 6.37 0.72
C LEU A 787 26.75 7.33 1.31
N GLY A 788 25.49 6.92 1.24
CA GLY A 788 24.36 7.58 1.90
C GLY A 788 23.72 6.64 2.92
N ALA A 789 23.38 7.17 4.08
CA ALA A 789 22.86 6.41 5.20
C ALA A 789 21.38 6.71 5.48
N ASN A 790 20.75 5.82 6.26
CA ASN A 790 19.34 5.94 6.61
C ASN A 790 19.03 7.11 7.58
N ASP A 791 20.04 7.61 8.31
CA ASP A 791 19.91 8.80 9.15
C ASP A 791 20.04 10.13 8.37
N GLY A 792 20.16 10.07 7.05
CA GLY A 792 20.36 11.22 6.17
C GLY A 792 21.82 11.65 6.02
N SER A 793 22.76 11.03 6.72
CA SER A 793 24.17 11.38 6.58
C SER A 793 24.78 10.85 5.28
N VAL A 794 25.71 11.62 4.72
CA VAL A 794 26.48 11.26 3.52
C VAL A 794 27.95 11.27 3.86
N TRP A 795 28.65 10.19 3.56
CA TRP A 795 30.06 10.02 3.91
C TRP A 795 30.89 9.75 2.66
N VAL A 796 32.05 10.39 2.59
CA VAL A 796 33.02 10.20 1.51
C VAL A 796 34.30 9.65 2.09
N TYR A 797 34.75 8.50 1.56
CA TYR A 797 35.94 7.79 2.00
C TYR A 797 36.99 7.73 0.90
N GLN A 798 38.25 7.85 1.29
CA GLN A 798 39.42 7.51 0.50
C GLN A 798 39.93 6.13 0.93
N LEU A 799 40.06 5.20 -0.02
CA LEU A 799 40.65 3.89 0.21
C LEU A 799 42.16 3.95 -0.03
N ASN A 800 42.93 3.52 0.97
CA ASN A 800 44.40 3.54 0.92
C ASN A 800 44.99 2.21 1.41
N THR A 801 46.25 1.95 1.09
CA THR A 801 46.99 0.77 1.59
C THR A 801 47.87 1.09 2.81
N GLU A 802 47.84 2.33 3.30
CA GLU A 802 48.68 2.78 4.42
C GLU A 802 48.08 2.30 5.75
N LYS A 803 48.91 1.63 6.56
CA LYS A 803 48.47 1.08 7.86
C LYS A 803 47.99 2.16 8.81
N GLY A 804 46.76 2.05 9.29
CA GLY A 804 46.10 3.01 10.18
C GLY A 804 45.29 4.10 9.48
N ASN A 805 45.32 4.16 8.15
CA ASN A 805 44.57 5.12 7.31
C ASN A 805 43.90 4.41 6.11
N GLU A 806 43.59 3.12 6.25
CA GLU A 806 43.03 2.30 5.17
C GLU A 806 41.67 2.80 4.67
N LEU A 807 40.81 3.26 5.58
CA LEU A 807 39.52 3.90 5.33
C LEU A 807 39.55 5.32 5.91
N GLN A 808 39.95 6.30 5.11
CA GLN A 808 40.03 7.69 5.56
C GLN A 808 38.75 8.45 5.19
N VAL A 809 38.05 9.00 6.18
CA VAL A 809 36.94 9.95 5.94
C VAL A 809 37.51 11.24 5.35
N LEU A 810 37.11 11.57 4.13
CA LEU A 810 37.42 12.86 3.50
C LEU A 810 36.43 13.94 3.92
N GLN A 811 35.14 13.62 3.86
CA GLN A 811 34.04 14.53 4.19
C GLN A 811 32.86 13.74 4.76
N ALA A 812 32.08 14.40 5.62
CA ALA A 812 30.81 13.92 6.13
C ALA A 812 29.79 15.06 6.13
N TYR A 813 28.60 14.79 5.60
CA TYR A 813 27.53 15.78 5.45
C TYR A 813 26.28 15.32 6.19
N TYR A 814 25.58 16.26 6.83
CA TYR A 814 24.45 15.99 7.73
C TYR A 814 23.28 16.96 7.49
N LEU A 815 23.08 17.40 6.24
CA LEU A 815 22.02 18.36 5.92
C LEU A 815 20.68 17.72 5.56
N HIS A 816 20.65 16.46 5.12
CA HIS A 816 19.38 15.75 4.95
C HIS A 816 18.79 15.45 6.33
N THR A 817 17.47 15.61 6.44
CA THR A 817 16.71 15.41 7.69
C THR A 817 16.02 14.05 7.77
N GLU A 818 15.94 13.35 6.65
CA GLU A 818 15.39 11.99 6.51
C GLU A 818 16.37 11.12 5.69
N SER A 819 16.03 9.84 5.49
CA SER A 819 16.84 8.84 4.79
C SER A 819 17.41 9.32 3.46
N CYS A 820 18.72 9.12 3.24
CA CYS A 820 19.37 9.45 1.97
C CYS A 820 19.12 8.33 0.95
N THR A 821 18.25 8.57 -0.02
CA THR A 821 17.72 7.56 -0.94
C THR A 821 18.60 7.31 -2.16
N GLY A 822 19.41 8.28 -2.58
CA GLY A 822 20.25 8.14 -3.76
C GLY A 822 21.38 9.17 -3.84
N GLY A 823 22.41 8.82 -4.62
CA GLY A 823 23.55 9.68 -4.90
C GLY A 823 24.20 9.39 -6.24
N THR A 824 24.85 10.40 -6.83
CA THR A 824 25.63 10.25 -8.07
C THR A 824 26.76 11.26 -8.14
N TRP A 825 27.88 10.86 -8.74
CA TRP A 825 28.99 11.76 -9.06
C TRP A 825 28.78 12.44 -10.41
N SER A 826 29.37 13.61 -10.60
CA SER A 826 29.62 14.18 -11.93
C SER A 826 30.64 13.33 -12.70
N ALA A 827 30.64 13.40 -14.02
CA ALA A 827 31.51 12.57 -14.85
C ALA A 827 33.02 12.87 -14.67
N ASP A 828 33.37 14.09 -14.27
CA ASP A 828 34.71 14.50 -13.85
C ASP A 828 35.01 14.19 -12.38
N GLY A 829 33.99 13.80 -11.60
CA GLY A 829 34.07 13.40 -10.21
C GLY A 829 34.35 14.53 -9.23
N SER A 830 34.19 15.79 -9.63
CA SER A 830 34.38 16.95 -8.75
C SER A 830 33.18 17.25 -7.87
N LEU A 831 31.96 16.91 -8.33
CA LEU A 831 30.71 17.18 -7.62
C LEU A 831 29.99 15.88 -7.26
N LEU A 832 29.46 15.82 -6.04
CA LEU A 832 28.60 14.73 -5.57
C LEU A 832 27.19 15.27 -5.35
N ALA A 833 26.18 14.72 -6.03
CA ALA A 833 24.77 15.06 -5.78
C ALA A 833 24.10 13.98 -4.95
N THR A 834 23.37 14.37 -3.91
CA THR A 834 22.60 13.46 -3.04
C THR A 834 21.18 13.95 -2.82
N ILE A 835 20.28 13.00 -2.63
CA ILE A 835 18.84 13.22 -2.44
C ILE A 835 18.30 12.45 -1.23
N SER A 836 17.14 12.87 -0.72
CA SER A 836 16.50 12.29 0.48
C SER A 836 14.97 12.28 0.38
N GLU A 837 14.34 11.47 1.22
CA GLU A 837 12.88 11.39 1.40
C GLU A 837 12.25 12.73 1.85
N ASP A 838 13.03 13.60 2.51
CA ASP A 838 12.59 14.94 2.90
C ASP A 838 12.45 15.94 1.73
N SER A 839 12.63 15.44 0.50
CA SER A 839 12.59 16.23 -0.74
C SER A 839 13.71 17.26 -0.85
N SER A 840 14.87 16.99 -0.25
CA SER A 840 16.07 17.81 -0.41
C SER A 840 17.07 17.23 -1.41
N LEU A 841 17.72 18.14 -2.14
CA LEU A 841 18.83 17.90 -3.05
C LEU A 841 20.00 18.78 -2.60
N TYR A 842 21.12 18.13 -2.34
CA TYR A 842 22.38 18.81 -2.09
C TYR A 842 23.43 18.36 -3.10
N VAL A 843 24.17 19.33 -3.62
CA VAL A 843 25.34 19.10 -4.48
C VAL A 843 26.56 19.60 -3.75
N TRP A 844 27.47 18.68 -3.45
CA TRP A 844 28.62 18.88 -2.61
C TRP A 844 29.88 19.12 -3.45
N ASP A 845 30.68 20.09 -3.03
CA ASP A 845 32.05 20.27 -3.46
C ASP A 845 32.95 19.49 -2.49
N VAL A 846 33.28 18.26 -2.85
CA VAL A 846 34.01 17.33 -1.97
C VAL A 846 35.47 17.76 -1.81
N PHE A 847 36.08 18.28 -2.88
CA PHE A 847 37.51 18.57 -2.95
C PHE A 847 37.85 20.05 -2.85
N GLY A 848 36.84 20.95 -2.88
CA GLY A 848 37.03 22.40 -2.79
C GLY A 848 37.32 23.07 -4.13
N ASP A 849 37.13 22.36 -5.25
CA ASP A 849 37.43 22.87 -6.59
C ASP A 849 36.47 24.00 -6.99
N ALA A 850 35.19 23.88 -6.64
CA ALA A 850 34.19 24.91 -6.90
C ALA A 850 34.39 26.13 -5.99
N ALA A 851 34.75 25.90 -4.73
CA ALA A 851 35.11 26.95 -3.78
C ALA A 851 36.33 27.75 -4.24
N SER A 852 37.37 27.07 -4.76
CA SER A 852 38.59 27.72 -5.30
C SER A 852 38.31 28.63 -6.49
N GLN A 853 37.24 28.34 -7.25
CA GLN A 853 36.77 29.14 -8.39
C GLN A 853 35.72 30.20 -8.00
N GLY A 854 35.39 30.32 -6.70
CA GLY A 854 34.41 31.28 -6.19
C GLY A 854 32.96 30.97 -6.60
N LEU A 855 32.64 29.69 -6.82
CA LEU A 855 31.32 29.22 -7.27
C LEU A 855 30.41 28.79 -6.11
N THR A 856 30.92 28.81 -4.87
CA THR A 856 30.17 28.55 -3.63
C THR A 856 29.73 29.87 -2.98
N ALA A 857 28.66 29.84 -2.17
CA ALA A 857 28.08 31.05 -1.57
C ALA A 857 29.04 31.78 -0.62
N THR A 858 29.93 31.03 0.04
CA THR A 858 31.07 31.53 0.82
C THR A 858 32.29 30.65 0.53
N PRO A 859 33.53 31.17 0.68
CA PRO A 859 34.75 30.38 0.47
C PRO A 859 34.84 29.10 1.31
N ASP A 860 34.11 29.04 2.44
CA ASP A 860 34.05 27.89 3.35
C ASP A 860 32.80 27.00 3.14
N ALA A 861 31.89 27.35 2.21
CA ALA A 861 30.68 26.56 1.96
C ALA A 861 31.01 25.31 1.12
N GLN A 862 30.67 24.14 1.66
CA GLN A 862 30.84 22.84 0.99
C GLN A 862 29.68 22.48 0.06
N THR A 863 28.56 23.23 0.12
CA THR A 863 27.39 23.02 -0.72
C THR A 863 27.40 24.01 -1.89
N VAL A 864 27.35 23.45 -3.10
CA VAL A 864 27.29 24.20 -4.37
C VAL A 864 25.85 24.52 -4.75
N VAL A 865 24.95 23.56 -4.55
CA VAL A 865 23.50 23.70 -4.74
C VAL A 865 22.81 23.05 -3.57
N GLY A 866 21.89 23.76 -2.92
CA GLY A 866 21.04 23.22 -1.87
C GLY A 866 19.61 23.64 -2.10
N LEU A 867 18.74 22.69 -2.41
CA LEU A 867 17.30 22.89 -2.55
C LEU A 867 16.62 21.92 -1.59
N ASN A 868 15.59 22.38 -0.90
CA ASN A 868 14.85 21.57 0.06
C ASN A 868 13.34 21.71 -0.16
N GLY A 869 12.56 20.89 0.52
CA GLY A 869 11.10 20.89 0.42
C GLY A 869 10.41 22.20 0.82
N GLN A 870 11.12 23.22 1.31
CA GLN A 870 10.54 24.54 1.57
C GLN A 870 10.40 25.39 0.30
N ASP A 871 11.20 25.16 -0.76
CA ASP A 871 10.97 25.81 -2.05
C ASP A 871 9.90 25.01 -2.82
N GLU A 872 8.66 25.49 -2.80
CA GLU A 872 7.51 24.88 -3.50
C GLU A 872 7.78 24.62 -5.00
N ARG A 873 8.68 25.39 -5.64
CA ARG A 873 9.01 25.19 -7.06
C ARG A 873 9.89 23.96 -7.29
N PHE A 874 10.67 23.57 -6.28
CA PHE A 874 11.51 22.38 -6.31
C PHE A 874 10.79 21.17 -5.70
N ARG A 875 10.06 21.37 -4.60
CA ARG A 875 9.41 20.33 -3.80
C ARG A 875 8.68 19.29 -4.68
N VAL A 876 8.94 18.02 -4.39
CA VAL A 876 8.21 16.87 -4.94
C VAL A 876 7.57 16.19 -3.73
N GLU A 877 6.25 16.12 -3.67
CA GLU A 877 5.58 15.53 -2.51
C GLU A 877 5.81 14.01 -2.48
N GLY A 878 6.20 13.50 -1.31
CA GLY A 878 6.56 12.10 -1.13
C GLY A 878 8.04 11.78 -1.34
N GLY A 879 8.92 12.77 -1.51
CA GLY A 879 10.38 12.58 -1.51
C GLY A 879 11.02 12.44 -2.88
N LEU A 880 12.33 12.23 -2.90
CA LEU A 880 13.11 11.98 -4.11
C LEU A 880 13.75 10.60 -4.01
N TYR A 881 13.80 9.85 -5.12
CA TYR A 881 14.23 8.45 -5.13
C TYR A 881 15.28 8.12 -6.20
N SER A 882 15.36 8.92 -7.27
CA SER A 882 16.35 8.72 -8.33
C SER A 882 17.10 10.01 -8.66
N VAL A 883 18.38 9.90 -9.00
CA VAL A 883 19.24 11.04 -9.35
C VAL A 883 20.20 10.67 -10.47
N GLY A 884 20.47 11.61 -11.37
CA GLY A 884 21.46 11.43 -12.43
C GLY A 884 22.08 12.74 -12.91
N ILE A 885 23.36 12.71 -13.24
CA ILE A 885 24.10 13.83 -13.85
C ILE A 885 24.52 13.41 -15.27
N PRO A 886 24.23 14.21 -16.32
CA PRO A 886 24.67 13.91 -17.67
C PRO A 886 26.21 14.02 -17.77
N PRO A 887 26.85 13.37 -18.74
CA PRO A 887 28.30 13.45 -18.94
C PRO A 887 28.86 14.87 -19.15
N SER A 888 28.00 15.84 -19.50
CA SER A 888 28.38 17.24 -19.61
C SER A 888 28.56 17.98 -18.28
N GLY A 889 28.07 17.40 -17.17
CA GLY A 889 28.08 18.02 -15.85
C GLY A 889 27.23 19.29 -15.73
N ALA A 890 26.38 19.59 -16.72
CA ALA A 890 25.72 20.90 -16.81
C ALA A 890 24.48 21.06 -15.91
N PHE A 891 23.85 19.97 -15.49
CA PHE A 891 22.65 19.95 -14.66
C PHE A 891 22.56 18.62 -13.91
N VAL A 892 21.67 18.52 -12.93
CA VAL A 892 21.27 17.27 -12.27
C VAL A 892 19.78 17.06 -12.49
N ALA A 893 19.40 15.81 -12.77
CA ALA A 893 18.01 15.38 -12.81
C ALA A 893 17.69 14.59 -11.55
N VAL A 894 16.61 14.94 -10.87
CA VAL A 894 16.10 14.21 -9.70
C VAL A 894 14.67 13.76 -9.97
N GLY A 895 14.38 12.49 -9.72
CA GLY A 895 13.07 11.88 -9.88
C GLY A 895 12.44 11.57 -8.52
N GLY A 896 11.11 11.67 -8.46
CA GLY A 896 10.32 11.32 -7.29
C GLY A 896 8.95 10.75 -7.67
N PRO A 897 7.99 10.78 -6.74
CA PRO A 897 6.67 10.21 -6.95
C PRO A 897 5.89 10.80 -8.11
N GLU A 898 4.87 10.06 -8.54
CA GLU A 898 3.96 10.46 -9.63
C GLU A 898 4.71 10.86 -10.90
N GLY A 899 5.84 10.26 -11.22
CA GLY A 899 6.59 10.51 -12.46
C GLY A 899 7.26 11.89 -12.53
N GLN A 900 7.35 12.63 -11.43
CA GLN A 900 7.90 13.99 -11.43
C GLN A 900 9.42 13.98 -11.51
N ILE A 901 9.99 14.77 -12.42
CA ILE A 901 11.44 14.99 -12.53
C ILE A 901 11.74 16.49 -12.46
N ARG A 902 12.68 16.89 -11.60
CA ARG A 902 13.22 18.25 -11.55
C ARG A 902 14.61 18.28 -12.17
N ILE A 903 14.84 19.23 -13.07
CA ILE A 903 16.16 19.49 -13.65
C ILE A 903 16.73 20.75 -13.01
N VAL A 904 17.89 20.65 -12.36
CA VAL A 904 18.54 21.74 -11.65
C VAL A 904 19.91 22.03 -12.28
N GLY A 905 20.19 23.28 -12.62
CA GLY A 905 21.44 23.69 -13.25
C GLY A 905 22.63 23.56 -12.30
N LEU A 906 23.74 23.05 -12.81
CA LEU A 906 25.01 22.95 -12.10
C LEU A 906 26.02 23.98 -12.63
N PRO A 907 26.96 24.45 -11.81
CA PRO A 907 28.00 25.34 -12.30
C PRO A 907 28.99 24.57 -13.18
N ARG A 908 29.51 25.23 -14.23
CA ARG A 908 30.57 24.65 -15.05
C ARG A 908 31.93 24.94 -14.42
N LEU A 909 32.62 23.89 -14.00
CA LEU A 909 34.03 23.96 -13.59
C LEU A 909 34.90 23.96 -14.85
N SER A 910 35.81 24.93 -15.00
CA SER A 910 36.71 24.95 -16.14
C SER A 910 37.93 24.06 -15.89
N LEU A 911 38.08 22.97 -16.65
CA LEU A 911 39.27 22.12 -16.57
C LEU A 911 40.46 22.76 -17.33
N THR A 912 41.46 23.20 -16.56
CA THR A 912 42.89 23.50 -16.85
C THR A 912 43.33 24.81 -17.56
N ALA A 913 44.13 25.62 -16.82
CA ALA A 913 45.49 26.08 -17.21
C ALA A 913 46.26 26.64 -15.98
N PRO A 914 47.59 26.49 -15.88
CA PRO A 914 48.36 26.59 -14.63
C PRO A 914 48.67 28.02 -14.17
N ALA A 915 48.97 28.14 -12.88
CA ALA A 915 49.36 29.36 -12.18
C ALA A 915 50.52 30.12 -12.85
N SER A 916 50.32 31.42 -13.07
CA SER A 916 51.41 32.39 -13.06
C SER A 916 50.96 33.69 -12.40
N ALA A 917 51.53 33.97 -11.24
CA ALA A 917 51.42 35.24 -10.55
C ALA A 917 52.01 36.39 -11.39
N SER A 918 51.31 37.52 -11.44
CA SER A 918 51.98 38.82 -11.60
C SER A 918 51.17 39.92 -10.93
N THR A 919 51.70 40.38 -9.80
CA THR A 919 51.45 41.67 -9.18
C THR A 919 51.73 42.82 -10.13
N SER A 920 50.81 43.79 -10.27
CA SER A 920 51.17 45.21 -10.41
C SER A 920 49.94 46.13 -10.37
N SER A 921 49.86 46.89 -9.27
CA SER A 921 49.60 48.34 -9.19
C SER A 921 48.72 49.04 -10.24
N GLY A 922 47.72 49.75 -9.72
CA GLY A 922 47.70 51.20 -9.88
C GLY A 922 46.64 51.78 -10.83
N GLY A 923 45.71 52.54 -10.24
CA GLY A 923 45.44 53.90 -10.68
C GLY A 923 44.30 54.14 -11.66
N GLY A 924 43.28 54.85 -11.16
CA GLY A 924 42.88 56.11 -11.77
C GLY A 924 41.75 56.10 -12.80
N GLY A 925 40.56 56.52 -12.35
CA GLY A 925 39.78 57.63 -12.91
C GLY A 925 39.32 57.59 -14.37
N ALA A 926 38.00 57.63 -14.60
CA ALA A 926 37.30 58.83 -15.12
C ALA A 926 35.86 58.56 -15.60
N LYS A 927 34.96 59.42 -15.11
CA LYS A 927 33.66 59.88 -15.62
C LYS A 927 33.43 59.74 -17.15
N ASN A 928 32.24 59.33 -17.62
CA ASN A 928 31.03 60.16 -17.84
C ASN A 928 29.99 59.52 -18.80
N LYS A 929 28.71 59.74 -18.47
CA LYS A 929 27.51 60.05 -19.30
C LYS A 929 27.02 59.13 -20.44
N ALA A 930 25.89 58.48 -20.16
CA ALA A 930 24.54 58.66 -20.76
C ALA A 930 24.35 58.77 -22.29
N GLY A 931 23.47 57.90 -22.83
CA GLY A 931 22.63 58.21 -23.99
C GLY A 931 22.11 57.02 -24.82
N GLY A 932 20.89 56.54 -24.52
CA GLY A 932 19.81 56.19 -25.48
C GLY A 932 19.94 55.04 -26.50
N GLY A 933 18.93 54.16 -26.51
CA GLY A 933 18.37 53.59 -27.75
C GLY A 933 18.55 52.09 -28.00
N LYS A 934 17.43 51.36 -28.07
CA LYS A 934 17.28 49.92 -28.36
C LYS A 934 17.80 49.52 -29.76
N GLN A 935 18.49 48.37 -29.86
CA GLN A 935 18.01 47.09 -30.42
C GLN A 935 19.10 46.30 -31.19
N ALA A 936 19.26 45.03 -30.80
CA ALA A 936 19.75 43.84 -31.52
C ALA A 936 21.14 43.83 -32.19
N GLY A 937 22.01 42.92 -31.72
CA GLY A 937 23.21 42.47 -32.43
C GLY A 937 24.24 41.80 -31.52
N ALA A 938 24.41 40.49 -31.69
CA ALA A 938 25.21 39.56 -30.90
C ALA A 938 26.66 39.99 -30.57
N LYS A 939 27.05 39.81 -29.29
CA LYS A 939 28.39 39.43 -28.75
C LYS A 939 28.08 38.80 -27.37
N GLY A 940 28.39 37.54 -27.06
CA GLY A 940 29.70 36.91 -27.19
C GLY A 940 30.51 37.19 -25.92
N GLY A 941 30.39 36.31 -24.91
CA GLY A 941 31.28 36.25 -23.75
C GLY A 941 30.81 36.96 -22.47
N ALA A 942 29.81 36.39 -21.77
CA ALA A 942 29.61 36.49 -20.32
C ALA A 942 28.32 35.73 -19.92
N SER A 943 28.37 34.41 -19.73
CA SER A 943 27.25 33.67 -19.10
C SER A 943 27.64 32.23 -18.72
N SER A 944 27.90 31.96 -17.44
CA SER A 944 27.71 30.61 -16.87
C SER A 944 27.52 30.58 -15.35
N ALA A 945 27.78 31.65 -14.61
CA ALA A 945 27.39 31.75 -13.19
C ALA A 945 25.87 31.94 -12.97
N GLY A 946 25.12 32.29 -14.03
CA GLY A 946 23.71 32.70 -13.92
C GLY A 946 22.67 31.58 -13.84
N GLN A 947 23.05 30.30 -13.91
CA GLN A 947 22.11 29.16 -13.93
C GLN A 947 22.35 28.11 -12.84
N SER A 948 23.42 28.24 -12.04
CA SER A 948 23.69 27.33 -10.92
C SER A 948 22.56 27.41 -9.89
N GLY A 949 22.03 26.26 -9.47
CA GLY A 949 20.91 26.16 -8.53
C GLY A 949 19.55 26.61 -9.08
N GLN A 950 19.45 26.98 -10.35
CA GLN A 950 18.16 27.27 -10.98
C GLN A 950 17.48 26.00 -11.46
N ILE A 951 16.17 25.91 -11.25
CA ILE A 951 15.34 24.86 -11.82
C ILE A 951 15.17 25.17 -13.32
N LEU A 952 15.83 24.37 -14.17
CA LEU A 952 15.86 24.54 -15.62
C LEU A 952 14.59 23.97 -16.28
N ALA A 953 14.04 22.89 -15.73
CA ALA A 953 12.83 22.26 -16.22
C ALA A 953 12.14 21.44 -15.12
N SER A 954 10.83 21.29 -15.27
CA SER A 954 10.02 20.31 -14.57
C SER A 954 9.43 19.38 -15.62
N LEU A 955 9.72 18.09 -15.51
CA LEU A 955 9.34 17.07 -16.49
C LEU A 955 8.42 16.04 -15.85
N GLN A 956 7.67 15.36 -16.70
CA GLN A 956 6.76 14.28 -16.33
C GLN A 956 7.18 13.03 -17.12
N ALA A 957 7.69 12.01 -16.44
CA ALA A 957 8.17 10.78 -17.05
C ALA A 957 7.15 9.64 -17.08
N GLY A 958 6.16 9.64 -16.18
CA GLY A 958 5.21 8.53 -16.01
C GLY A 958 3.98 8.91 -15.21
N SER A 959 3.15 7.91 -14.88
CA SER A 959 2.01 8.05 -13.95
C SER A 959 2.39 7.73 -12.51
N ASP A 960 3.54 7.09 -12.32
CA ASP A 960 4.00 6.49 -11.07
C ASP A 960 5.48 6.86 -10.81
N ASN A 961 6.03 6.48 -9.67
CA ASN A 961 7.35 6.89 -9.18
C ASN A 961 8.47 6.63 -10.21
N VAL A 962 9.43 7.56 -10.30
CA VAL A 962 10.62 7.41 -11.15
C VAL A 962 11.71 6.67 -10.37
N GLU A 963 11.90 5.38 -10.67
CA GLU A 963 12.84 4.50 -9.99
C GLU A 963 14.29 4.70 -10.47
N CYS A 964 14.50 4.96 -11.76
CA CYS A 964 15.85 5.10 -12.31
C CYS A 964 15.96 6.13 -13.44
N ILE A 965 17.10 6.81 -13.51
CA ILE A 965 17.45 7.81 -14.53
C ILE A 965 18.85 7.50 -15.07
N SER A 966 19.01 7.49 -16.40
CA SER A 966 20.32 7.33 -17.05
C SER A 966 20.48 8.29 -18.24
N PHE A 967 21.73 8.57 -18.61
CA PHE A 967 22.09 9.49 -19.69
C PHE A 967 23.01 8.84 -20.72
N SER A 968 22.76 9.12 -22.00
CA SER A 968 23.69 8.72 -23.07
C SER A 968 24.85 9.71 -23.23
N SER A 969 26.01 9.21 -23.70
CA SER A 969 27.15 10.07 -23.97
C SER A 969 26.97 10.93 -25.25
N PRO A 970 27.80 11.97 -25.47
CA PRO A 970 27.78 12.76 -26.70
C PRO A 970 28.01 11.91 -27.97
N PRO A 971 27.53 12.33 -29.17
CA PRO A 971 27.13 13.69 -29.56
C PRO A 971 25.64 14.04 -29.35
N LEU A 972 24.78 13.04 -29.15
CA LEU A 972 23.37 13.23 -28.80
C LEU A 972 23.17 12.70 -27.38
N THR A 973 22.96 13.61 -26.43
CA THR A 973 22.64 13.27 -25.04
C THR A 973 21.14 13.08 -24.91
N LEU A 974 20.75 11.84 -24.62
CA LEU A 974 19.40 11.43 -24.28
C LEU A 974 19.34 11.17 -22.78
N MET A 975 18.19 11.45 -22.18
CA MET A 975 17.88 11.06 -20.82
C MET A 975 16.79 10.00 -20.88
N ALA A 976 17.00 8.86 -20.23
CA ALA A 976 15.98 7.85 -20.04
C ALA A 976 15.51 7.88 -18.58
N ALA A 977 14.21 7.73 -18.36
CA ALA A 977 13.60 7.58 -17.05
C ALA A 977 12.71 6.33 -17.04
N GLY A 978 12.94 5.45 -16.07
CA GLY A 978 12.16 4.23 -15.85
C GLY A 978 11.23 4.42 -14.66
N ASN A 979 9.97 4.02 -14.83
CA ASN A 979 8.92 4.25 -13.84
C ASN A 979 8.43 2.92 -13.22
N VAL A 980 7.77 3.01 -12.06
CA VAL A 980 7.09 1.87 -11.41
C VAL A 980 5.96 1.28 -12.25
N ASP A 981 5.31 2.10 -13.08
CA ASP A 981 4.24 1.67 -14.00
C ASP A 981 4.75 0.87 -15.21
N GLY A 982 6.01 0.43 -15.22
CA GLY A 982 6.60 -0.37 -16.29
C GLY A 982 6.93 0.41 -17.57
N SER A 983 6.72 1.73 -17.57
CA SER A 983 7.02 2.57 -18.72
C SER A 983 8.43 3.18 -18.69
N ILE A 984 9.00 3.41 -19.87
CA ILE A 984 10.27 4.12 -20.06
C ILE A 984 10.05 5.36 -20.93
N THR A 985 10.49 6.52 -20.45
CA THR A 985 10.41 7.78 -21.20
C THR A 985 11.80 8.29 -21.58
N LEU A 986 11.99 8.56 -22.88
CA LEU A 986 13.20 9.13 -23.46
C LEU A 986 13.01 10.62 -23.74
N PHE A 987 13.90 11.44 -23.19
CA PHE A 987 13.96 12.89 -23.38
C PHE A 987 15.20 13.30 -24.17
N ASP A 988 15.04 14.30 -25.03
CA ASP A 988 16.15 14.94 -25.74
C ASP A 988 16.65 16.16 -24.95
N THR A 989 17.85 16.07 -24.37
CA THR A 989 18.38 17.13 -23.51
C THR A 989 18.80 18.37 -24.29
N ALA A 990 19.03 18.28 -25.60
CA ALA A 990 19.40 19.42 -26.45
C ALA A 990 18.17 20.26 -26.84
N HIS A 991 17.00 19.62 -26.98
CA HIS A 991 15.75 20.26 -27.39
C HIS A 991 14.81 20.56 -26.21
N ARG A 992 15.34 21.20 -25.16
CA ARG A 992 14.59 21.56 -23.94
C ARG A 992 13.87 20.37 -23.29
N PHE A 993 14.51 19.21 -23.25
CA PHE A 993 13.94 17.98 -22.66
C PHE A 993 12.63 17.57 -23.33
N ALA A 994 12.50 17.77 -24.65
CA ALA A 994 11.33 17.28 -25.38
C ALA A 994 11.28 15.74 -25.31
N VAL A 995 10.09 15.19 -25.08
CA VAL A 995 9.86 13.74 -25.12
C VAL A 995 10.09 13.25 -26.54
N ARG A 996 11.09 12.38 -26.71
CA ARG A 996 11.44 11.75 -27.99
C ARG A 996 10.63 10.48 -28.21
N ARG A 997 10.40 9.73 -27.12
CA ARG A 997 9.66 8.46 -27.13
C ARG A 997 9.18 8.13 -25.72
N ARG A 998 7.98 7.58 -25.61
CA ARG A 998 7.51 6.87 -24.42
C ARG A 998 7.22 5.42 -24.81
N ILE A 999 7.70 4.48 -24.01
CA ILE A 999 7.49 3.04 -24.16
C ILE A 999 6.59 2.65 -22.99
N GLU A 1000 5.28 2.56 -23.21
CA GLU A 1000 4.29 2.43 -22.12
C GLU A 1000 4.33 1.06 -21.45
N ASP A 1001 4.48 -0.04 -22.21
CA ASP A 1001 4.63 -1.40 -21.66
C ASP A 1001 6.07 -1.89 -21.93
N ALA A 1002 7.07 -1.23 -21.34
CA ALA A 1002 8.46 -1.67 -21.48
C ALA A 1002 8.72 -2.92 -20.63
N HIS A 1003 8.12 -2.97 -19.44
CA HIS A 1003 8.08 -4.14 -18.56
C HIS A 1003 6.64 -4.35 -18.08
N ALA A 1004 6.01 -5.42 -18.56
CA ALA A 1004 4.64 -5.80 -18.21
C ALA A 1004 4.51 -7.31 -18.32
N ASP A 1005 3.79 -7.92 -17.39
CA ASP A 1005 3.34 -9.32 -17.47
C ASP A 1005 1.87 -9.36 -17.92
N GLU A 1006 1.35 -10.56 -18.25
CA GLU A 1006 0.11 -10.78 -19.04
C GLU A 1006 -1.13 -9.95 -18.62
N ASP A 1007 -1.21 -9.42 -17.39
CA ASP A 1007 -2.26 -8.50 -16.95
C ASP A 1007 -1.81 -7.34 -16.03
N SER A 1008 -0.50 -7.08 -15.85
CA SER A 1008 -0.04 -5.99 -14.96
C SER A 1008 1.33 -5.39 -15.33
N PRO A 1009 1.49 -4.05 -15.24
CA PRO A 1009 2.79 -3.40 -15.39
C PRO A 1009 3.73 -3.80 -14.24
N GLN A 1010 5.02 -3.96 -14.55
CA GLN A 1010 6.06 -4.30 -13.59
C GLN A 1010 7.11 -3.21 -13.53
N ALA A 1011 7.59 -2.83 -12.34
CA ALA A 1011 8.49 -1.69 -12.20
C ALA A 1011 9.78 -1.84 -13.01
N VAL A 1012 10.23 -0.75 -13.63
CA VAL A 1012 11.52 -0.68 -14.32
C VAL A 1012 12.61 -0.38 -13.29
N VAL A 1013 13.33 -1.41 -12.88
CA VAL A 1013 14.30 -1.33 -11.77
C VAL A 1013 15.57 -0.59 -12.18
N LYS A 1014 16.12 -0.86 -13.37
CA LYS A 1014 17.34 -0.22 -13.86
C LYS A 1014 17.32 -0.05 -15.37
N ILE A 1015 17.88 1.06 -15.84
CA ILE A 1015 18.10 1.36 -17.26
C ILE A 1015 19.50 1.89 -17.48
N ASP A 1016 20.12 1.52 -18.59
CA ASP A 1016 21.45 2.02 -18.93
C ASP A 1016 21.72 1.98 -20.44
N PHE A 1017 22.47 2.97 -20.93
CA PHE A 1017 22.75 3.14 -22.36
C PHE A 1017 24.01 2.41 -22.78
N VAL A 1018 23.95 1.76 -23.94
CA VAL A 1018 25.13 1.18 -24.59
C VAL A 1018 25.30 1.73 -26.00
N LYS A 1019 26.55 1.97 -26.38
CA LYS A 1019 26.89 2.56 -27.68
C LYS A 1019 26.76 1.52 -28.78
N LYS A 1020 26.05 1.85 -29.87
CA LYS A 1020 26.02 1.04 -31.09
C LYS A 1020 27.02 1.59 -32.11
N GLU A 1021 27.75 0.71 -32.80
CA GLU A 1021 28.61 1.13 -33.91
C GLU A 1021 27.76 1.74 -35.05
N GLY A 1022 28.00 3.03 -35.34
CA GLY A 1022 27.29 3.80 -36.37
C GLY A 1022 26.98 5.25 -35.93
N PRO A 1023 26.58 6.15 -36.84
CA PRO A 1023 26.31 7.55 -36.50
C PRO A 1023 25.04 7.68 -35.62
N GLY A 1024 25.21 8.07 -34.36
CA GLY A 1024 24.11 8.52 -33.48
C GLY A 1024 23.15 7.42 -32.98
N GLY A 1025 23.54 6.15 -33.03
CA GLY A 1025 22.76 5.04 -32.48
C GLY A 1025 23.13 4.72 -31.04
N TRP A 1026 22.20 4.96 -30.10
CA TRP A 1026 22.30 4.44 -28.74
C TRP A 1026 21.28 3.29 -28.58
N LEU A 1027 21.68 2.22 -27.91
CA LEU A 1027 20.75 1.21 -27.42
C LEU A 1027 20.50 1.46 -25.93
N LEU A 1028 19.26 1.25 -25.49
CA LEU A 1028 18.90 1.31 -24.09
C LEU A 1028 18.64 -0.12 -23.60
N THR A 1029 19.34 -0.54 -22.56
CA THR A 1029 19.07 -1.82 -21.89
C THR A 1029 18.22 -1.54 -20.66
N SER A 1030 17.18 -2.33 -20.43
CA SER A 1030 16.29 -2.22 -19.27
C SER A 1030 15.97 -3.57 -18.66
N VAL A 1031 15.74 -3.56 -17.35
CA VAL A 1031 15.29 -4.73 -16.57
C VAL A 1031 14.14 -4.33 -15.65
N GLY A 1032 13.29 -5.29 -15.29
CA GLY A 1032 12.16 -5.06 -14.41
C GLY A 1032 11.78 -6.28 -13.58
N TYR A 1033 10.76 -6.11 -12.74
CA TYR A 1033 10.22 -7.19 -11.89
C TYR A 1033 9.48 -8.28 -12.67
N ASP A 1034 9.33 -8.14 -14.00
CA ASP A 1034 8.82 -9.21 -14.86
C ASP A 1034 9.86 -10.32 -15.13
N GLY A 1035 11.10 -10.17 -14.64
CA GLY A 1035 12.16 -11.16 -14.77
C GLY A 1035 12.83 -11.17 -16.14
N VAL A 1036 12.61 -10.10 -16.92
CA VAL A 1036 13.02 -10.02 -18.32
C VAL A 1036 14.02 -8.89 -18.56
N LEU A 1037 15.07 -9.20 -19.30
CA LEU A 1037 16.03 -8.23 -19.83
C LEU A 1037 15.59 -7.81 -21.23
N ARG A 1038 15.49 -6.50 -21.50
CA ARG A 1038 15.14 -5.98 -22.83
C ARG A 1038 16.14 -4.95 -23.33
N ARG A 1039 16.34 -4.90 -24.66
CA ARG A 1039 17.18 -3.90 -25.33
C ARG A 1039 16.38 -3.15 -26.37
N TRP A 1040 16.49 -1.82 -26.38
CA TRP A 1040 15.68 -0.92 -27.19
C TRP A 1040 16.54 -0.02 -28.09
N ASP A 1041 16.13 0.19 -29.33
CA ASP A 1041 16.69 1.19 -30.23
C ASP A 1041 16.06 2.58 -29.95
N THR A 1042 16.94 3.57 -29.75
CA THR A 1042 16.57 4.94 -29.35
C THR A 1042 16.38 5.89 -30.55
N ARG A 1043 16.57 5.40 -31.79
CA ARG A 1043 16.33 6.17 -33.02
C ARG A 1043 14.82 6.29 -33.30
N GLY A 1044 14.36 7.50 -33.62
CA GLY A 1044 12.93 7.85 -33.66
C GLY A 1044 12.24 7.64 -35.01
N GLY A 1045 11.02 7.11 -34.97
CA GLY A 1045 10.00 7.17 -36.01
C GLY A 1045 8.62 6.84 -35.42
N THR A 1046 7.65 7.75 -35.53
CA THR A 1046 6.30 7.69 -34.94
C THR A 1046 5.30 6.81 -35.71
N ALA A 1047 5.75 5.77 -36.42
CA ALA A 1047 4.88 4.95 -37.26
C ALA A 1047 5.15 3.44 -37.10
N ALA A 1048 4.23 2.77 -36.40
CA ALA A 1048 3.69 1.43 -36.65
C ALA A 1048 4.60 0.21 -37.00
N ALA A 1049 5.93 0.28 -36.92
CA ALA A 1049 6.81 -0.85 -37.21
C ALA A 1049 7.73 -1.15 -36.01
N ALA A 1050 7.30 -2.10 -35.16
CA ALA A 1050 7.95 -2.60 -33.94
C ALA A 1050 8.27 -1.53 -32.86
N ARG A 1051 7.99 -1.85 -31.59
CA ARG A 1051 8.22 -0.97 -30.41
C ARG A 1051 9.71 -0.68 -30.13
N GLY A 1052 10.59 -0.70 -31.13
CA GLY A 1052 12.02 -0.44 -31.00
C GLY A 1052 12.78 -1.53 -30.25
N LEU A 1053 12.10 -2.61 -29.86
CA LEU A 1053 12.71 -3.75 -29.19
C LEU A 1053 13.68 -4.43 -30.16
N VAL A 1054 14.94 -4.54 -29.72
CA VAL A 1054 16.05 -5.20 -30.44
C VAL A 1054 16.17 -6.64 -30.01
N GLY A 1055 15.95 -6.93 -28.73
CA GLY A 1055 16.04 -8.27 -28.17
C GLY A 1055 15.43 -8.32 -26.77
N GLU A 1056 15.01 -9.52 -26.41
CA GLU A 1056 14.46 -9.89 -25.11
C GLU A 1056 15.12 -11.19 -24.66
N TRP A 1057 15.49 -11.28 -23.39
CA TRP A 1057 16.09 -12.45 -22.77
C TRP A 1057 15.38 -12.75 -21.45
N LYS A 1058 14.90 -13.99 -21.30
CA LYS A 1058 14.15 -14.47 -20.14
C LYS A 1058 14.98 -15.47 -19.35
N GLY A 1059 14.86 -15.46 -18.03
CA GLY A 1059 15.55 -16.45 -17.20
C GLY A 1059 15.17 -16.45 -15.73
N HIS A 1060 14.75 -15.31 -15.18
CA HIS A 1060 14.38 -15.17 -13.77
C HIS A 1060 12.90 -15.50 -13.51
N ARG A 1061 12.38 -16.63 -13.98
CA ARG A 1061 10.98 -17.04 -13.72
C ARG A 1061 10.94 -18.16 -12.69
N GLY A 1062 10.87 -17.80 -11.40
CA GLY A 1062 10.61 -18.74 -10.32
C GLY A 1062 9.16 -19.25 -10.34
N GLY A 1063 8.95 -20.56 -10.32
CA GLY A 1063 7.78 -21.26 -9.75
C GLY A 1063 6.34 -20.81 -10.07
N GLY A 1064 6.09 -19.95 -11.07
CA GLY A 1064 4.73 -19.54 -11.47
C GLY A 1064 4.14 -18.32 -10.73
N GLU A 1065 4.85 -17.70 -9.78
CA GLU A 1065 4.45 -16.43 -9.13
C GLU A 1065 5.67 -15.48 -9.02
N GLY A 1066 6.11 -14.90 -10.14
CA GLY A 1066 6.99 -13.73 -10.22
C GLY A 1066 8.44 -13.89 -9.69
N GLY A 1067 9.41 -13.93 -10.60
CA GLY A 1067 10.81 -13.60 -10.30
C GLY A 1067 11.20 -12.36 -11.10
N GLY A 1068 11.87 -11.41 -10.46
CA GLY A 1068 12.26 -10.09 -10.96
C GLY A 1068 13.76 -9.86 -10.97
N ILE A 1069 14.21 -8.93 -11.81
CA ILE A 1069 15.63 -8.54 -11.88
C ILE A 1069 15.84 -7.28 -11.03
N MET A 1070 16.67 -7.39 -9.99
CA MET A 1070 17.01 -6.32 -9.04
C MET A 1070 18.12 -5.39 -9.55
N GLY A 1071 18.90 -5.83 -10.54
CA GLY A 1071 19.96 -5.02 -11.13
C GLY A 1071 20.70 -5.73 -12.26
N PHE A 1072 21.50 -4.97 -13.01
CA PHE A 1072 22.37 -5.54 -14.03
C PHE A 1072 23.64 -4.71 -14.26
N VAL A 1073 24.63 -5.34 -14.90
CA VAL A 1073 25.83 -4.73 -15.45
C VAL A 1073 26.04 -5.23 -16.89
N GLN A 1074 26.54 -4.38 -17.78
CA GLN A 1074 26.58 -4.68 -19.22
C GLN A 1074 27.90 -4.37 -19.95
N GLY A 1075 28.93 -3.87 -19.27
CA GLY A 1075 30.26 -3.62 -19.87
C GLY A 1075 30.20 -2.91 -21.23
N ASN A 1076 30.83 -3.53 -22.25
CA ASN A 1076 30.81 -3.07 -23.63
C ASN A 1076 29.48 -3.34 -24.38
N GLY A 1077 28.55 -4.09 -23.80
CA GLY A 1077 27.24 -4.45 -24.36
C GLY A 1077 27.11 -5.86 -24.93
N GLU A 1078 28.19 -6.64 -25.01
CA GLU A 1078 28.18 -7.98 -25.61
C GLU A 1078 27.60 -9.06 -24.67
N ALA A 1079 27.71 -8.85 -23.36
CA ALA A 1079 27.12 -9.69 -22.32
C ALA A 1079 26.50 -8.82 -21.22
N VAL A 1080 25.37 -9.28 -20.68
CA VAL A 1080 24.69 -8.66 -19.54
C VAL A 1080 24.64 -9.67 -18.41
N VAL A 1081 25.06 -9.25 -17.22
CA VAL A 1081 24.91 -10.05 -16.00
C VAL A 1081 23.84 -9.41 -15.13
N THR A 1082 22.84 -10.19 -14.76
CA THR A 1082 21.67 -9.77 -13.97
C THR A 1082 21.75 -10.32 -12.56
N ALA A 1083 21.17 -9.58 -11.62
CA ALA A 1083 20.96 -9.97 -10.23
C ALA A 1083 19.46 -10.22 -10.03
N GLY A 1084 19.08 -11.46 -9.71
CA GLY A 1084 17.69 -11.86 -9.51
C GLY A 1084 17.24 -11.80 -8.06
N ASP A 1085 15.94 -11.59 -7.86
CA ASP A 1085 15.28 -11.84 -6.57
C ASP A 1085 15.20 -13.33 -6.23
N ASP A 1086 15.26 -14.17 -7.26
CA ASP A 1086 15.37 -15.63 -7.23
C ASP A 1086 16.75 -16.13 -6.80
N HIS A 1087 17.54 -15.34 -6.05
CA HIS A 1087 18.87 -15.66 -5.52
C HIS A 1087 19.92 -16.09 -6.58
N VAL A 1088 19.62 -15.98 -7.87
CA VAL A 1088 20.50 -16.38 -8.96
C VAL A 1088 21.00 -15.15 -9.71
N ALA A 1089 22.27 -15.17 -10.12
CA ALA A 1089 22.78 -14.24 -11.13
C ALA A 1089 22.88 -14.94 -12.48
N LEU A 1090 22.28 -14.36 -13.53
CA LEU A 1090 22.28 -14.93 -14.87
C LEU A 1090 23.17 -14.13 -15.82
N VAL A 1091 23.87 -14.83 -16.71
CA VAL A 1091 24.66 -14.22 -17.78
C VAL A 1091 23.92 -14.39 -19.09
N PHE A 1092 23.59 -13.29 -19.75
CA PHE A 1092 22.94 -13.27 -21.06
C PHE A 1092 23.92 -12.78 -22.12
N LYS A 1093 24.01 -13.49 -23.24
CA LYS A 1093 24.77 -13.03 -24.41
C LYS A 1093 23.89 -12.15 -25.26
N THR A 1094 24.26 -10.88 -25.38
CA THR A 1094 23.43 -9.84 -26.00
C THR A 1094 24.18 -9.21 -27.17
N PRO A 1095 24.15 -9.79 -28.38
CA PRO A 1095 24.88 -9.23 -29.52
C PRO A 1095 24.37 -7.80 -29.87
N LEU A 1096 25.29 -6.91 -30.27
CA LEU A 1096 25.05 -5.48 -30.56
C LEU A 1096 24.64 -5.17 -32.01
#